data_AF-A0A8I2YMZ8-F1
#
_entry.id   AF-A0A8I2YMZ8-F1
#
_cell.length_a   1.000
_cell.length_b   1.000
_cell.length_c   1.000
_cell.angle_alpha   90.00
_cell.angle_beta   90.00
_cell.angle_gamma   90.00
#
_symmetry.space_group_name_H-M   'P 1'
#
loop_
_entity.id
_entity.type
_entity.pdbx_description
1 polymer ?
#
loop_
_entity_poly.entity_id
_entity_poly.type
_entity_poly.pdbx_seq_one_letter_code
_entity_poly.pdbx_strand_id
1 'polypeptide(L)'
;MKAASMHSADDDQALAEGWERVVDVLNVPLYAVWEEDMRIALDMIKKRLKYLRLDPNGPRYGEISKDSPLVESYFTRLPGFETNPLVYSVANNGWIWNADPLVNFALPPSKAYLRREVIAWGDCVKLRYGSSLSDNPWLWTFMASYVTSLAKTFDGFRIDNCHSTPLHVGTAMLDAARKVNPNLYVCAELFTGSEEMDLLFVRKLGVNSLVREAGNAWDPKELSRIMYRYGLGKPMGSMDAVCLTSVQDLAPPFGTGPTRPCIVTPLHGSIPHAIMYDLTHDNESYFHKFTAEHALCVAGIVTFGYCAVASVKGFDDLYPKLLNVVQEKRLYEVTDLGDGSGIARAKRVLNGLKREMVLGGYEEAHVFQDGDYIIIHRVHPKTQKGYMLVAHTAFTKRPKERGWPNPIELSRTRAKFICGFAIDFLSYEASPDTKTIKGLPSRLIDLSEVPAVQKSNSTGSLCSIVVPDFFPPSSIIVFEVEAEQADPTLDTFCAEVDTAAAAFSSLDLVDLNLTYCGLEGWMGPLQAVMVTNDLGHPLCENLRKGTWALDYTVERLFYQMDKLPNLAAPAQWLQQRFERIKNGVPPYLRPKFFAITIYTAYQAARRAALEQFSEFVSTGHEFTQNLALCAVQMHGIVQSASLDPGGATPSLAAGLPHFSTGWARCWGRDVFISLRGLFLATGNYEGARKHILAFASTLKHGLIPNLLDSVRSPRYNSRDSPWWMLQNIQDYVNMAPNGISILSETVRRRFPADDSWVAWNDPRAYAYTSTLAEVIQEILQRHASGISFREHNAGPNLDTQMKVAGFNIDIYVDWKTGFIFGGSVYNCGTWMDKMGESEKAGTKGIPGTPRDGAPVEIVGISEEHAEVLFASIDGRDRLVTYGEWNDLIQRSFERYFYVPLDPADDTQYAVDTKLIHRRGIYKDVYGSGRGREWSDYQLRSNFPIAMTVAPELFDETRALHALRLADQILRGPMGMKTLDPSDMQYRPYYHNSNDSDDEAVAKGRNYHNGPEWGWPLGYFLRAYLYFDMRVGAGKNDPLQTLHHLHQALLEPRHHIQRDPWAGLPELTNKDGAYCQDSCKTQAWSASTLLDFLEEVKSKDLDESKRLIADFFITRGGRAKKKKTGQRSSMSFFDFEASSLEKNLENGPQESEDLAVYTWGEESYDGLGDALQEGGDELNNETFGGSGAIGKDFDFTSQTVLDSTGTRYDRRATPQVPLRERTPAQELAVDGPANSPFPNPGRHLSSACFRTFRSALARVDLG
;
A
#
# COMPACT_ATOMS: atom_id res chain seq x y z
N MET A 1 -33.80 52.50 -4.72
CA MET A 1 -34.95 52.34 -3.80
C MET A 1 -35.16 53.53 -2.87
N LYS A 2 -34.17 53.97 -2.07
CA LYS A 2 -34.33 55.15 -1.16
C LYS A 2 -34.72 56.46 -1.87
N ALA A 3 -34.37 56.65 -3.14
CA ALA A 3 -34.75 57.83 -3.93
C ALA A 3 -36.21 57.82 -4.42
N ALA A 4 -36.79 56.64 -4.66
CA ALA A 4 -38.20 56.51 -5.06
C ALA A 4 -39.16 56.61 -3.86
N SER A 5 -38.67 56.37 -2.63
CA SER A 5 -39.47 56.43 -1.41
C SER A 5 -39.56 57.83 -0.78
N MET A 6 -38.99 58.87 -1.39
CA MET A 6 -38.97 60.24 -0.83
C MET A 6 -40.00 61.20 -1.45
N HIS A 7 -40.78 60.75 -2.45
CA HIS A 7 -41.82 61.57 -3.07
C HIS A 7 -43.20 61.22 -2.49
N SER A 8 -44.00 62.23 -2.10
CA SER A 8 -45.37 62.06 -1.64
C SER A 8 -46.22 61.40 -2.72
N ALA A 9 -47.11 60.47 -2.33
CA ALA A 9 -47.91 59.61 -3.21
C ALA A 9 -48.94 60.31 -4.13
N ASP A 10 -48.86 61.64 -4.31
CA ASP A 10 -49.82 62.46 -5.08
C ASP A 10 -49.22 63.10 -6.35
N ASP A 11 -47.96 62.80 -6.71
CA ASP A 11 -47.32 63.28 -7.95
C ASP A 11 -46.84 62.11 -8.81
N ASP A 12 -47.71 61.67 -9.73
CA ASP A 12 -47.47 60.58 -10.67
C ASP A 12 -46.21 60.79 -11.53
N GLN A 13 -45.86 62.05 -11.81
CA GLN A 13 -44.72 62.39 -12.66
C GLN A 13 -43.40 62.28 -11.88
N ALA A 14 -43.36 62.75 -10.63
CA ALA A 14 -42.22 62.56 -9.75
C ALA A 14 -41.96 61.08 -9.43
N LEU A 15 -43.02 60.28 -9.29
CA LEU A 15 -42.93 58.82 -9.15
C LEU A 15 -42.37 58.16 -10.42
N ALA A 16 -42.84 58.55 -11.61
CA ALA A 16 -42.34 58.04 -12.88
C ALA A 16 -40.84 58.33 -13.07
N GLU A 17 -40.39 59.56 -12.82
CA GLU A 17 -38.96 59.94 -12.86
C GLU A 17 -38.13 59.20 -11.80
N GLY A 18 -38.70 58.96 -10.62
CA GLY A 18 -38.09 58.16 -9.56
C GLY A 18 -37.88 56.71 -9.99
N TRP A 19 -38.87 56.12 -10.68
CA TRP A 19 -38.79 54.76 -11.24
C TRP A 19 -37.85 54.67 -12.44
N GLU A 20 -37.82 55.68 -13.32
CA GLU A 20 -36.86 55.77 -14.43
C GLU A 20 -35.42 55.71 -13.91
N ARG A 21 -35.09 56.51 -12.89
CA ARG A 21 -33.76 56.48 -12.25
C ARG A 21 -33.44 55.11 -11.60
N VAL A 22 -34.44 54.41 -11.08
CA VAL A 22 -34.23 53.06 -10.52
C VAL A 22 -33.97 52.05 -11.64
N VAL A 23 -34.72 52.10 -12.73
CA VAL A 23 -34.52 51.24 -13.91
C VAL A 23 -33.14 51.50 -14.53
N ASP A 24 -32.70 52.76 -14.62
CA ASP A 24 -31.37 53.12 -15.11
C ASP A 24 -30.27 52.49 -14.25
N VAL A 25 -30.37 52.61 -12.92
CA VAL A 25 -29.39 52.01 -11.98
C VAL A 25 -29.40 50.47 -12.08
N LEU A 26 -30.58 49.85 -12.23
CA LEU A 26 -30.69 48.40 -12.44
C LEU A 26 -30.07 47.95 -13.77
N ASN A 27 -30.13 48.80 -14.80
CA ASN A 27 -29.57 48.52 -16.12
C ASN A 27 -28.06 48.76 -16.23
N VAL A 28 -27.43 49.55 -15.35
CA VAL A 28 -25.96 49.78 -15.37
C VAL A 28 -25.14 48.46 -15.50
N PRO A 29 -25.33 47.44 -14.63
CA PRO A 29 -24.59 46.18 -14.79
C PRO A 29 -24.96 45.43 -16.09
N LEU A 30 -26.19 45.56 -16.59
CA LEU A 30 -26.62 44.95 -17.86
C LEU A 30 -25.98 45.65 -19.07
N TYR A 31 -25.84 46.98 -19.03
CA TYR A 31 -25.11 47.75 -20.03
C TYR A 31 -23.63 47.36 -20.05
N ALA A 32 -22.99 47.20 -18.89
CA ALA A 32 -21.61 46.72 -18.83
C ALA A 32 -21.44 45.32 -19.46
N VAL A 33 -22.39 44.41 -19.21
CA VAL A 33 -22.41 43.08 -19.85
C VAL A 33 -22.61 43.19 -21.37
N TRP A 34 -23.52 44.05 -21.82
CA TRP A 34 -23.77 44.28 -23.25
C TRP A 34 -22.55 44.91 -23.94
N GLU A 35 -21.93 45.92 -23.35
CA GLU A 35 -20.72 46.58 -23.86
C GLU A 35 -19.59 45.57 -24.04
N GLU A 36 -19.38 44.70 -23.05
CA GLU A 36 -18.37 43.66 -23.11
C GLU A 36 -18.69 42.59 -24.17
N ASP A 37 -19.93 42.10 -24.22
CA ASP A 37 -20.38 41.13 -25.22
C ASP A 37 -20.19 41.68 -26.66
N MET A 38 -20.53 42.95 -26.89
CA MET A 38 -20.37 43.63 -28.17
C MET A 38 -18.90 43.89 -28.53
N ARG A 39 -18.08 44.29 -27.55
CA ARG A 39 -16.63 44.48 -27.72
C ARG A 39 -15.97 43.19 -28.18
N ILE A 40 -16.28 42.06 -27.53
CA ILE A 40 -15.78 40.73 -27.90
C ILE A 40 -16.25 40.36 -29.31
N ALA A 41 -17.54 40.50 -29.60
CA ALA A 41 -18.10 40.15 -30.90
C ALA A 41 -17.44 40.89 -32.08
N LEU A 42 -17.22 42.20 -31.93
CA LEU A 42 -16.57 43.01 -32.95
C LEU A 42 -15.08 42.65 -33.11
N ASP A 43 -14.38 42.39 -32.00
CA ASP A 43 -12.98 41.98 -32.02
C ASP A 43 -12.80 40.61 -32.70
N MET A 44 -13.66 39.63 -32.39
CA MET A 44 -13.63 38.30 -33.01
C MET A 44 -13.89 38.37 -34.52
N ILE A 45 -14.90 39.15 -34.96
CA ILE A 45 -15.15 39.37 -36.39
C ILE A 45 -13.91 39.98 -37.07
N LYS A 46 -13.29 41.00 -36.46
CA LYS A 46 -12.11 41.67 -37.02
C LYS A 46 -10.92 40.71 -37.13
N LYS A 47 -10.63 39.95 -36.08
CA LYS A 47 -9.56 38.95 -36.06
C LYS A 47 -9.79 37.85 -37.10
N ARG A 48 -11.01 37.31 -37.17
CA ARG A 48 -11.39 36.27 -38.14
C ARG A 48 -11.27 36.77 -39.57
N LEU A 49 -11.75 37.98 -39.87
CA LEU A 49 -11.64 38.59 -41.19
C LEU A 49 -10.17 38.77 -41.60
N LYS A 50 -9.34 39.27 -40.67
CA LYS A 50 -7.90 39.44 -40.90
C LYS A 50 -7.26 38.10 -41.25
N TYR A 51 -7.56 37.04 -40.49
CA TYR A 51 -7.07 35.68 -40.77
C TYR A 51 -7.54 35.18 -42.15
N LEU A 52 -8.84 35.23 -42.44
CA LEU A 52 -9.40 34.64 -43.66
C LEU A 52 -8.96 35.34 -44.96
N ARG A 53 -8.63 36.63 -44.92
CA ARG A 53 -8.41 37.46 -46.13
C ARG A 53 -7.02 38.08 -46.22
N LEU A 54 -6.42 38.47 -45.09
CA LEU A 54 -5.22 39.32 -45.07
C LEU A 54 -3.98 38.61 -44.54
N ASP A 55 -4.13 37.64 -43.65
CA ASP A 55 -3.02 36.96 -43.02
C ASP A 55 -2.24 36.10 -44.03
N PRO A 56 -0.90 36.19 -44.09
CA PRO A 56 -0.09 35.35 -44.97
C PRO A 56 -0.32 33.85 -44.78
N ASN A 57 -0.62 33.43 -43.55
CA ASN A 57 -0.83 32.03 -43.14
C ASN A 57 -2.31 31.63 -43.13
N GLY A 58 -3.21 32.55 -43.50
CA GLY A 58 -4.64 32.27 -43.63
C GLY A 58 -5.04 31.80 -45.03
N PRO A 59 -6.30 31.40 -45.25
CA PRO A 59 -6.77 30.83 -46.51
C PRO A 59 -6.85 31.82 -47.68
N ARG A 60 -6.68 33.13 -47.42
CA ARG A 60 -6.71 34.23 -48.40
C ARG A 60 -7.90 34.14 -49.36
N TYR A 61 -9.10 34.03 -48.81
CA TYR A 61 -10.31 34.07 -49.62
C TYR A 61 -10.35 35.36 -50.45
N GLY A 62 -10.87 35.28 -51.67
CA GLY A 62 -10.84 36.35 -52.68
C GLY A 62 -11.73 37.55 -52.36
N GLU A 63 -12.54 38.01 -53.32
CA GLU A 63 -13.51 39.08 -53.06
C GLU A 63 -14.67 38.60 -52.18
N ILE A 64 -15.36 39.54 -51.53
CA ILE A 64 -16.57 39.25 -50.76
C ILE A 64 -17.72 39.03 -51.75
N SER A 65 -18.37 37.87 -51.64
CA SER A 65 -19.49 37.49 -52.51
C SER A 65 -20.60 36.82 -51.70
N LYS A 66 -21.70 36.45 -52.36
CA LYS A 66 -22.78 35.68 -51.73
C LYS A 66 -22.30 34.31 -51.24
N ASP A 67 -21.38 33.68 -51.98
CA ASP A 67 -20.82 32.36 -51.67
C ASP A 67 -19.59 32.45 -50.75
N SER A 68 -19.00 33.64 -50.60
CA SER A 68 -17.88 33.93 -49.71
C SER A 68 -18.15 35.22 -48.92
N PRO A 69 -19.06 35.19 -47.93
CA PRO A 69 -19.49 36.37 -47.19
C PRO A 69 -18.39 36.93 -46.27
N LEU A 70 -18.65 38.13 -45.73
CA LEU A 70 -17.78 38.79 -44.75
C LEU A 70 -17.67 37.99 -43.44
N VAL A 71 -18.79 37.41 -42.99
CA VAL A 71 -18.92 36.60 -41.78
C VAL A 71 -19.47 35.25 -42.18
N GLU A 72 -18.89 34.18 -41.67
CA GLU A 72 -19.30 32.79 -41.89
C GLU A 72 -20.76 32.56 -41.44
N SER A 73 -21.42 31.53 -41.99
CA SER A 73 -22.79 31.22 -41.59
C SER A 73 -22.80 30.46 -40.25
N TYR A 74 -23.22 31.14 -39.18
CA TYR A 74 -23.38 30.55 -37.85
C TYR A 74 -24.69 29.75 -37.72
N PHE A 75 -25.67 30.00 -38.59
CA PHE A 75 -26.97 29.35 -38.56
C PHE A 75 -27.41 29.01 -39.98
N THR A 76 -27.78 27.75 -40.20
CA THR A 76 -28.39 27.31 -41.45
C THR A 76 -29.87 27.62 -41.44
N ARG A 77 -30.36 28.26 -42.50
CA ARG A 77 -31.79 28.53 -42.71
C ARG A 77 -32.40 27.40 -43.52
N LEU A 78 -33.42 26.74 -42.98
CA LEU A 78 -34.05 25.60 -43.64
C LEU A 78 -34.91 26.04 -44.84
N PRO A 79 -34.84 25.33 -45.99
CA PRO A 79 -35.61 25.68 -47.18
C PRO A 79 -37.13 25.46 -46.99
N GLY A 80 -37.95 26.39 -47.49
CA GLY A 80 -39.41 26.31 -47.52
C GLY A 80 -40.17 27.16 -46.49
N PHE A 81 -39.49 27.87 -45.58
CA PHE A 81 -40.14 28.59 -44.47
C PHE A 81 -39.46 29.93 -44.12
N GLU A 82 -39.35 30.82 -45.11
CA GLU A 82 -38.69 32.13 -44.98
C GLU A 82 -39.40 33.14 -44.05
N THR A 83 -40.51 32.76 -43.41
CA THR A 83 -41.41 33.67 -42.68
C THR A 83 -41.11 33.80 -41.18
N ASN A 84 -40.33 32.90 -40.56
CA ASN A 84 -39.95 33.04 -39.14
C ASN A 84 -38.51 32.55 -38.82
N PRO A 85 -37.50 33.43 -38.81
CA PRO A 85 -36.12 33.06 -38.53
C PRO A 85 -35.87 32.50 -37.12
N LEU A 86 -36.77 32.72 -36.15
CA LEU A 86 -36.66 32.17 -34.79
C LEU A 86 -36.99 30.67 -34.73
N VAL A 87 -37.75 30.16 -35.70
CA VAL A 87 -38.20 28.75 -35.72
C VAL A 87 -37.36 27.92 -36.69
N TYR A 88 -36.84 28.52 -37.77
CA TYR A 88 -36.23 27.79 -38.89
C TYR A 88 -34.72 28.03 -39.08
N SER A 89 -34.05 28.58 -38.06
CA SER A 89 -32.59 28.73 -38.03
C SER A 89 -31.98 27.72 -37.07
N VAL A 90 -31.18 26.80 -37.60
CA VAL A 90 -30.46 25.80 -36.80
C VAL A 90 -29.00 26.20 -36.67
N ALA A 91 -28.42 26.06 -35.48
CA ALA A 91 -27.03 26.43 -35.23
C ALA A 91 -26.07 25.50 -35.99
N ASN A 92 -25.09 26.08 -36.67
CA ASN A 92 -24.01 25.33 -37.28
C ASN A 92 -22.96 24.98 -36.22
N ASN A 93 -22.36 23.80 -36.31
CA ASN A 93 -21.33 23.41 -35.34
C ASN A 93 -20.01 24.14 -35.61
N GLY A 94 -19.03 23.93 -34.74
CA GLY A 94 -17.71 24.51 -34.86
C GLY A 94 -16.89 24.15 -33.63
N TRP A 95 -15.88 24.95 -33.36
CA TRP A 95 -15.06 24.85 -32.16
C TRP A 95 -14.69 26.23 -31.62
N ILE A 96 -14.25 26.27 -30.38
CA ILE A 96 -13.79 27.49 -29.70
C ILE A 96 -12.34 27.27 -29.28
N TRP A 97 -11.51 28.29 -29.45
CA TRP A 97 -10.12 28.24 -29.03
C TRP A 97 -10.01 28.05 -27.51
N ASN A 98 -9.31 27.01 -27.07
CA ASN A 98 -9.03 26.70 -25.66
C ASN A 98 -10.29 26.61 -24.76
N ALA A 99 -11.38 26.05 -25.29
CA ALA A 99 -12.61 25.85 -24.53
C ALA A 99 -12.60 24.55 -23.72
N ASP A 100 -13.33 24.55 -22.61
CA ASP A 100 -13.62 23.34 -21.86
C ASP A 100 -14.45 22.38 -22.74
N PRO A 101 -13.93 21.17 -23.06
CA PRO A 101 -14.61 20.21 -23.93
C PRO A 101 -15.94 19.69 -23.35
N LEU A 102 -16.14 19.77 -22.04
CA LEU A 102 -17.39 19.32 -21.39
C LEU A 102 -18.53 20.32 -21.55
N VAL A 103 -18.22 21.59 -21.83
CA VAL A 103 -19.23 22.64 -21.93
C VAL A 103 -19.75 22.70 -23.35
N ASN A 104 -21.02 22.34 -23.52
CA ASN A 104 -21.70 22.54 -24.79
C ASN A 104 -21.95 24.05 -25.01
N PHE A 105 -21.07 24.67 -25.80
CA PHE A 105 -21.12 26.10 -26.11
C PHE A 105 -22.37 26.58 -26.86
N ALA A 106 -23.23 25.66 -27.32
CA ALA A 106 -24.53 26.00 -27.92
C ALA A 106 -25.65 26.11 -26.88
N LEU A 107 -25.42 25.75 -25.63
CA LEU A 107 -26.41 25.80 -24.55
C LEU A 107 -26.07 26.91 -23.53
N PRO A 108 -27.08 27.48 -22.85
CA PRO A 108 -26.85 28.36 -21.71
C PRO A 108 -26.00 27.67 -20.63
N PRO A 109 -25.11 28.40 -19.92
CA PRO A 109 -24.95 29.85 -19.91
C PRO A 109 -24.02 30.41 -21.01
N SER A 110 -23.55 29.59 -21.96
CA SER A 110 -22.61 30.06 -22.98
C SER A 110 -23.22 31.13 -23.88
N LYS A 111 -22.41 32.15 -24.20
CA LYS A 111 -22.73 33.24 -25.13
C LYS A 111 -21.92 33.18 -26.42
N ALA A 112 -21.24 32.06 -26.70
CA ALA A 112 -20.23 31.97 -27.76
C ALA A 112 -20.75 32.35 -29.16
N TYR A 113 -21.98 31.94 -29.51
CA TYR A 113 -22.61 32.34 -30.78
C TYR A 113 -22.92 33.84 -30.86
N LEU A 114 -23.32 34.45 -29.73
CA LEU A 114 -23.59 35.90 -29.63
C LEU A 114 -22.29 36.70 -29.72
N ARG A 115 -21.27 36.27 -28.97
CA ARG A 115 -19.93 36.87 -28.90
C ARG A 115 -19.03 36.52 -30.09
N ARG A 116 -19.50 35.72 -31.06
CA ARG A 116 -18.73 35.31 -32.25
C ARG A 116 -17.42 34.58 -31.93
N GLU A 117 -17.40 33.85 -30.82
CA GLU A 117 -16.24 33.07 -30.37
C GLU A 117 -16.12 31.72 -31.10
N VAL A 118 -17.22 31.25 -31.71
CA VAL A 118 -17.26 29.97 -32.45
C VAL A 118 -16.64 30.14 -33.84
N ILE A 119 -15.64 29.31 -34.14
CA ILE A 119 -15.15 29.10 -35.51
C ILE A 119 -16.12 28.13 -36.19
N ALA A 120 -17.08 28.70 -36.93
CA ALA A 120 -18.23 27.96 -37.44
C ALA A 120 -17.93 27.17 -38.73
N TRP A 121 -18.40 25.93 -38.77
CA TRP A 121 -18.40 25.08 -39.97
C TRP A 121 -19.74 25.23 -40.69
N GLY A 122 -19.78 26.11 -41.70
CA GLY A 122 -21.00 26.47 -42.41
C GLY A 122 -21.66 25.32 -43.20
N ASP A 123 -20.96 24.22 -43.38
CA ASP A 123 -21.39 22.99 -44.04
C ASP A 123 -22.12 22.01 -43.11
N CYS A 124 -21.97 22.15 -41.78
CA CYS A 124 -22.47 21.20 -40.78
C CYS A 124 -23.41 21.83 -39.75
N VAL A 125 -24.60 21.26 -39.58
CA VAL A 125 -25.55 21.63 -38.51
C VAL A 125 -25.23 20.89 -37.21
N LYS A 126 -25.24 21.58 -36.07
CA LYS A 126 -25.02 20.97 -34.75
C LYS A 126 -26.25 20.19 -34.29
N LEU A 127 -26.06 18.92 -33.90
CA LEU A 127 -27.13 18.06 -33.42
C LEU A 127 -27.41 18.31 -31.92
N ARG A 128 -28.67 18.60 -31.58
CA ARG A 128 -29.11 18.82 -30.19
C ARG A 128 -29.78 17.56 -29.64
N TYR A 129 -29.01 16.74 -28.94
CA TYR A 129 -29.50 15.51 -28.28
C TYR A 129 -30.33 15.79 -27.01
N GLY A 130 -29.96 16.82 -26.24
CA GLY A 130 -30.51 17.05 -24.90
C GLY A 130 -29.80 16.24 -23.82
N SER A 131 -30.38 16.20 -22.63
CA SER A 131 -29.87 15.44 -21.48
C SER A 131 -30.27 13.97 -21.53
N SER A 132 -31.34 13.64 -22.25
CA SER A 132 -31.85 12.27 -22.39
C SER A 132 -32.52 12.02 -23.73
N LEU A 133 -32.87 10.75 -23.99
CA LEU A 133 -33.70 10.33 -25.13
C LEU A 133 -34.99 11.16 -25.26
N SER A 134 -35.60 11.54 -24.13
CA SER A 134 -36.90 12.23 -24.12
C SER A 134 -36.86 13.65 -24.70
N ASP A 135 -35.70 14.30 -24.68
CA ASP A 135 -35.54 15.67 -25.17
C ASP A 135 -35.56 15.75 -26.71
N ASN A 136 -35.12 14.68 -27.38
CA ASN A 136 -35.18 14.57 -28.84
C ASN A 136 -35.30 13.11 -29.32
N PRO A 137 -36.47 12.47 -29.11
CA PRO A 137 -36.63 11.02 -29.32
C PRO A 137 -36.29 10.58 -30.74
N TRP A 138 -36.59 11.42 -31.74
CA TRP A 138 -36.31 11.12 -33.12
C TRP A 138 -34.80 11.05 -33.38
N LEU A 139 -34.04 12.06 -32.96
CA LEU A 139 -32.60 12.14 -33.22
C LEU A 139 -31.85 10.96 -32.60
N TRP A 140 -32.13 10.66 -31.33
CA TRP A 140 -31.53 9.53 -30.63
C TRP A 140 -31.85 8.20 -31.32
N THR A 141 -33.11 7.99 -31.70
CA THR A 141 -33.54 6.75 -32.38
C THR A 141 -32.87 6.61 -33.74
N PHE A 142 -32.83 7.70 -34.51
CA PHE A 142 -32.18 7.74 -35.81
C PHE A 142 -30.69 7.43 -35.70
N MET A 143 -30.00 8.07 -34.74
CA MET A 143 -28.56 7.87 -34.54
C MET A 143 -28.25 6.49 -33.99
N ALA A 144 -29.07 5.93 -33.10
CA ALA A 144 -28.94 4.54 -32.65
C ALA A 144 -29.08 3.56 -33.83
N SER A 145 -30.04 3.77 -34.74
CA SER A 145 -30.17 2.97 -35.96
C SER A 145 -28.96 3.14 -36.90
N TYR A 146 -28.43 4.35 -37.00
CA TYR A 146 -27.25 4.65 -37.81
C TYR A 146 -26.01 3.92 -37.29
N VAL A 147 -25.66 4.09 -36.01
CA VAL A 147 -24.46 3.45 -35.42
C VAL A 147 -24.58 1.93 -35.39
N THR A 148 -25.77 1.39 -35.13
CA THR A 148 -25.99 -0.06 -35.20
C THR A 148 -25.90 -0.60 -36.63
N SER A 149 -26.34 0.15 -37.64
CA SER A 149 -26.15 -0.23 -39.04
C SER A 149 -24.67 -0.22 -39.43
N LEU A 150 -23.89 0.75 -38.96
CA LEU A 150 -22.45 0.78 -39.18
C LEU A 150 -21.74 -0.38 -38.48
N ALA A 151 -22.12 -0.68 -37.23
CA ALA A 151 -21.51 -1.76 -36.45
C ALA A 151 -21.71 -3.16 -37.07
N LYS A 152 -22.75 -3.35 -37.90
CA LYS A 152 -22.96 -4.60 -38.66
C LYS A 152 -21.98 -4.76 -39.82
N THR A 153 -21.43 -3.66 -40.31
CA THR A 153 -20.63 -3.61 -41.54
C THR A 153 -19.14 -3.47 -41.23
N PHE A 154 -18.79 -2.70 -40.20
CA PHE A 154 -17.41 -2.35 -39.87
C PHE A 154 -16.95 -2.98 -38.55
N ASP A 155 -15.67 -3.35 -38.50
CA ASP A 155 -15.03 -3.90 -37.31
C ASP A 155 -14.81 -2.85 -36.20
N GLY A 156 -14.85 -1.56 -36.54
CA GLY A 156 -14.59 -0.50 -35.60
C GLY A 156 -14.93 0.91 -36.09
N PHE A 157 -14.91 1.86 -35.15
CA PHE A 157 -15.18 3.28 -35.38
C PHE A 157 -13.97 4.14 -35.03
N ARG A 158 -13.71 5.16 -35.84
CA ARG A 158 -12.91 6.34 -35.48
C ARG A 158 -13.87 7.44 -35.05
N ILE A 159 -13.78 7.89 -33.80
CA ILE A 159 -14.58 8.99 -33.29
C ILE A 159 -13.78 10.27 -33.46
N ASP A 160 -14.24 11.06 -34.43
CA ASP A 160 -13.73 12.40 -34.69
C ASP A 160 -14.13 13.36 -33.57
N ASN A 161 -13.22 14.26 -33.17
CA ASN A 161 -13.49 15.29 -32.15
C ASN A 161 -14.24 14.76 -30.91
N CYS A 162 -13.80 13.60 -30.39
CA CYS A 162 -14.52 12.85 -29.36
C CYS A 162 -14.77 13.67 -28.09
N HIS A 163 -13.81 14.52 -27.73
CA HIS A 163 -13.87 15.42 -26.58
C HIS A 163 -15.05 16.41 -26.65
N SER A 164 -15.53 16.76 -27.86
CA SER A 164 -16.68 17.64 -28.07
C SER A 164 -18.03 16.90 -28.10
N THR A 165 -18.02 15.57 -27.92
CA THR A 165 -19.23 14.75 -27.83
C THR A 165 -19.61 14.57 -26.36
N PRO A 166 -20.85 14.94 -25.95
CA PRO A 166 -21.29 14.71 -24.58
C PRO A 166 -21.20 13.24 -24.19
N LEU A 167 -20.62 12.96 -23.02
CA LEU A 167 -20.32 11.59 -22.56
C LEU A 167 -21.55 10.69 -22.58
N HIS A 168 -22.71 11.15 -22.11
CA HIS A 168 -23.93 10.36 -22.08
C HIS A 168 -24.44 9.97 -23.47
N VAL A 169 -24.23 10.83 -24.47
CA VAL A 169 -24.56 10.54 -25.87
C VAL A 169 -23.59 9.50 -26.41
N GLY A 170 -22.29 9.73 -26.24
CA GLY A 170 -21.25 8.80 -26.70
C GLY A 170 -21.43 7.39 -26.13
N THR A 171 -21.62 7.28 -24.82
CA THR A 171 -21.83 6.00 -24.12
C THR A 171 -23.04 5.27 -24.70
N ALA A 172 -24.19 5.93 -24.79
CA ALA A 172 -25.41 5.28 -25.28
C ALA A 172 -25.30 4.80 -26.74
N MET A 173 -24.67 5.59 -27.62
CA MET A 173 -24.50 5.22 -29.03
C MET A 173 -23.51 4.07 -29.19
N LEU A 174 -22.39 4.09 -28.45
CA LEU A 174 -21.42 3.00 -28.49
C LEU A 174 -21.95 1.73 -27.85
N ASP A 175 -22.73 1.81 -26.77
CA ASP A 175 -23.38 0.65 -26.17
C ASP A 175 -24.39 0.01 -27.12
N ALA A 176 -25.17 0.83 -27.83
CA ALA A 176 -26.06 0.34 -28.88
C ALA A 176 -25.28 -0.38 -30.00
N ALA A 177 -24.16 0.19 -30.44
CA ALA A 177 -23.29 -0.43 -31.43
C ALA A 177 -22.67 -1.74 -30.92
N ARG A 178 -22.18 -1.79 -29.68
CA ARG A 178 -21.57 -2.98 -29.06
C ARG A 178 -22.55 -4.11 -28.81
N LYS A 179 -23.83 -3.82 -28.59
CA LYS A 179 -24.89 -4.85 -28.56
C LYS A 179 -24.99 -5.60 -29.89
N VAL A 180 -24.66 -4.95 -31.00
CA VAL A 180 -24.69 -5.56 -32.34
C VAL A 180 -23.35 -6.16 -32.73
N ASN A 181 -22.24 -5.50 -32.37
CA ASN A 181 -20.88 -6.00 -32.55
C ASN A 181 -20.12 -5.95 -31.21
N PRO A 182 -20.12 -7.05 -30.43
CA PRO A 182 -19.45 -7.09 -29.12
C PRO A 182 -17.94 -6.82 -29.18
N ASN A 183 -17.30 -7.05 -30.33
CA ASN A 183 -15.87 -6.87 -30.55
C ASN A 183 -15.54 -5.54 -31.24
N LEU A 184 -16.48 -4.60 -31.29
CA LEU A 184 -16.29 -3.30 -31.94
C LEU A 184 -15.05 -2.57 -31.39
N TYR A 185 -14.08 -2.34 -32.26
CA TYR A 185 -12.89 -1.55 -31.95
C TYR A 185 -13.20 -0.05 -32.05
N VAL A 186 -12.81 0.74 -31.05
CA VAL A 186 -13.06 2.18 -31.04
C VAL A 186 -11.73 2.91 -30.88
N CYS A 187 -11.38 3.74 -31.86
CA CYS A 187 -10.33 4.74 -31.68
C CYS A 187 -10.92 6.14 -31.64
N ALA A 188 -10.30 7.04 -30.86
CA ALA A 188 -10.81 8.39 -30.67
C ALA A 188 -9.71 9.43 -30.87
N GLU A 189 -10.06 10.49 -31.59
CA GLU A 189 -9.34 11.75 -31.55
C GLU A 189 -9.78 12.53 -30.31
N LEU A 190 -8.94 12.53 -29.28
CA LEU A 190 -9.27 13.01 -27.95
C LEU A 190 -8.11 13.84 -27.41
N PHE A 191 -8.38 15.13 -27.21
CA PHE A 191 -7.44 16.12 -26.71
C PHE A 191 -8.17 17.01 -25.70
N THR A 192 -8.32 16.53 -24.47
CA THR A 192 -9.05 17.29 -23.43
C THR A 192 -8.17 18.31 -22.69
N GLY A 193 -6.85 18.30 -22.93
CA GLY A 193 -5.87 19.11 -22.20
C GLY A 193 -5.46 18.52 -20.84
N SER A 194 -6.11 17.45 -20.38
CA SER A 194 -5.78 16.74 -19.14
C SER A 194 -5.82 15.22 -19.34
N GLU A 195 -4.78 14.51 -18.88
CA GLU A 195 -4.77 13.05 -18.96
C GLU A 195 -5.86 12.40 -18.10
N GLU A 196 -6.24 13.03 -16.99
CA GLU A 196 -7.32 12.56 -16.11
C GLU A 196 -8.67 12.60 -16.83
N MET A 197 -8.89 13.68 -17.59
CA MET A 197 -10.06 13.85 -18.44
C MET A 197 -10.06 12.88 -19.62
N ASP A 198 -8.92 12.68 -20.27
CA ASP A 198 -8.79 11.64 -21.30
C ASP A 198 -9.15 10.24 -20.73
N LEU A 199 -8.67 9.92 -19.54
CA LEU A 199 -8.99 8.67 -18.84
C LEU A 199 -10.47 8.55 -18.48
N LEU A 200 -11.16 9.65 -18.17
CA LEU A 200 -12.61 9.65 -17.92
C LEU A 200 -13.36 9.23 -19.18
N PHE A 201 -13.05 9.85 -20.32
CA PHE A 201 -13.65 9.51 -21.62
C PHE A 201 -13.36 8.06 -22.02
N VAL A 202 -12.11 7.61 -21.90
CA VAL A 202 -11.73 6.23 -22.20
C VAL A 202 -12.55 5.24 -21.36
N ARG A 203 -12.65 5.47 -20.05
CA ARG A 203 -13.40 4.60 -19.12
C ARG A 203 -14.90 4.60 -19.41
N LYS A 204 -15.50 5.75 -19.71
CA LYS A 204 -16.95 5.89 -19.92
C LYS A 204 -17.43 5.45 -21.31
N LEU A 205 -16.60 5.62 -22.34
CA LEU A 205 -16.93 5.26 -23.72
C LEU A 205 -16.38 3.88 -24.13
N GLY A 206 -15.48 3.31 -23.32
CA GLY A 206 -14.77 2.07 -23.64
C GLY A 206 -13.82 2.22 -24.84
N VAL A 207 -13.18 3.38 -25.02
CA VAL A 207 -12.26 3.61 -26.14
C VAL A 207 -11.09 2.62 -26.06
N ASN A 208 -10.78 1.96 -27.18
CA ASN A 208 -9.65 1.02 -27.23
C ASN A 208 -8.33 1.76 -27.40
N SER A 209 -8.27 2.76 -28.30
CA SER A 209 -7.03 3.49 -28.56
C SER A 209 -7.24 4.99 -28.80
N LEU A 210 -6.30 5.80 -28.33
CA LEU A 210 -6.24 7.23 -28.61
C LEU A 210 -5.36 7.52 -29.81
N VAL A 211 -5.80 8.43 -30.68
CA VAL A 211 -5.00 8.92 -31.79
C VAL A 211 -3.83 9.74 -31.26
N ARG A 212 -2.62 9.41 -31.73
CA ARG A 212 -1.38 10.15 -31.47
C ARG A 212 -0.68 10.40 -32.80
N GLU A 213 -0.05 11.56 -32.95
CA GLU A 213 0.44 12.03 -34.25
C GLU A 213 1.95 12.32 -34.19
N ALA A 214 2.75 11.54 -34.91
CA ALA A 214 4.18 11.79 -35.04
C ALA A 214 4.46 13.13 -35.76
N GLY A 215 3.55 13.54 -36.64
CA GLY A 215 3.60 14.82 -37.35
C GLY A 215 3.64 16.06 -36.45
N ASN A 216 3.24 15.96 -35.17
CA ASN A 216 3.28 17.08 -34.23
C ASN A 216 4.63 17.31 -33.56
N ALA A 217 5.57 16.36 -33.67
CA ALA A 217 6.94 16.57 -33.21
C ALA A 217 7.64 17.67 -34.04
N TRP A 218 8.32 18.61 -33.38
CA TRP A 218 9.06 19.70 -34.05
C TRP A 218 10.58 19.47 -34.12
N ASP A 219 11.11 18.49 -33.37
CA ASP A 219 12.52 18.13 -33.35
C ASP A 219 12.73 16.63 -32.99
N PRO A 220 13.97 16.09 -33.08
CA PRO A 220 14.26 14.69 -32.76
C PRO A 220 13.98 14.30 -31.30
N LYS A 221 14.13 15.25 -30.38
CA LYS A 221 13.91 15.02 -28.95
C LYS A 221 12.41 14.82 -28.68
N GLU A 222 11.57 15.65 -29.27
CA GLU A 222 10.13 15.56 -29.11
C GLU A 222 9.56 14.30 -29.77
N LEU A 223 10.05 13.92 -30.95
CA LEU A 223 9.67 12.67 -31.60
C LEU A 223 10.05 11.45 -30.75
N SER A 224 11.27 11.44 -30.18
CA SER A 224 11.69 10.36 -29.30
C SER A 224 10.87 10.30 -28.00
N ARG A 225 10.45 11.47 -27.45
CA ARG A 225 9.57 11.56 -26.28
C ARG A 225 8.16 11.03 -26.54
N ILE A 226 7.55 11.39 -27.68
CA ILE A 226 6.24 10.86 -28.11
C ILE A 226 6.31 9.34 -28.24
N MET A 227 7.38 8.84 -28.87
CA MET A 227 7.60 7.41 -29.03
C MET A 227 7.87 6.70 -27.72
N TYR A 228 8.60 7.31 -26.79
CA TYR A 228 8.82 6.75 -25.46
C TYR A 228 7.50 6.66 -24.67
N ARG A 229 6.67 7.70 -24.72
CA ARG A 229 5.43 7.78 -23.92
C ARG A 229 4.30 6.90 -24.47
N TYR A 230 4.10 6.89 -25.78
CA TYR A 230 2.94 6.25 -26.42
C TYR A 230 3.31 5.13 -27.39
N GLY A 231 4.56 5.11 -27.85
CA GLY A 231 5.07 4.12 -28.77
C GLY A 231 5.84 2.99 -28.09
N LEU A 232 6.17 3.08 -26.81
CA LEU A 232 6.87 2.04 -26.07
C LEU A 232 5.85 1.19 -25.31
N GLY A 233 6.08 -0.13 -25.28
CA GLY A 233 5.26 -1.04 -24.49
C GLY A 233 5.77 -1.04 -23.06
N LYS A 234 6.86 -1.78 -22.85
CA LYS A 234 7.56 -1.85 -21.57
C LYS A 234 9.02 -1.47 -21.74
N PRO A 235 9.67 -0.84 -20.74
CA PRO A 235 11.11 -0.71 -20.74
C PRO A 235 11.78 -2.08 -20.76
N MET A 236 12.92 -2.20 -21.44
CA MET A 236 13.74 -3.43 -21.39
C MET A 236 14.11 -3.80 -19.96
N GLY A 237 13.90 -5.07 -19.57
CA GLY A 237 14.14 -5.55 -18.22
C GLY A 237 13.06 -5.16 -17.20
N SER A 238 11.83 -4.90 -17.66
CA SER A 238 10.70 -4.59 -16.80
C SER A 238 10.37 -5.71 -15.80
N MET A 239 9.90 -5.33 -14.61
CA MET A 239 9.58 -6.22 -13.49
C MET A 239 8.07 -6.41 -13.24
N ASP A 240 7.21 -5.93 -14.13
CA ASP A 240 5.78 -5.71 -13.86
C ASP A 240 4.96 -6.98 -13.51
N ALA A 241 4.22 -7.56 -14.45
CA ALA A 241 3.36 -8.70 -14.20
C ALA A 241 4.17 -9.96 -13.85
N VAL A 242 5.40 -10.08 -14.34
CA VAL A 242 6.22 -11.28 -14.15
C VAL A 242 6.62 -11.48 -12.69
N CYS A 243 6.94 -10.39 -11.96
CA CYS A 243 7.33 -10.49 -10.56
C CYS A 243 6.15 -10.50 -9.58
N LEU A 244 4.97 -10.06 -10.02
CA LEU A 244 3.77 -9.93 -9.18
C LEU A 244 2.76 -11.06 -9.37
N THR A 245 3.00 -11.94 -10.34
CA THR A 245 2.15 -13.10 -10.60
C THR A 245 2.42 -14.21 -9.58
N SER A 246 1.37 -14.75 -8.98
CA SER A 246 1.44 -15.86 -8.02
C SER A 246 0.60 -17.04 -8.47
N VAL A 247 1.07 -18.26 -8.18
CA VAL A 247 0.27 -19.48 -8.33
C VAL A 247 -0.55 -19.65 -7.06
N GLN A 248 -1.87 -19.73 -7.18
CA GLN A 248 -2.79 -19.90 -6.04
C GLN A 248 -3.79 -21.01 -6.35
N ASP A 249 -4.49 -21.49 -5.32
CA ASP A 249 -5.62 -22.39 -5.51
C ASP A 249 -6.93 -21.59 -5.47
N LEU A 250 -7.64 -21.57 -6.59
CA LEU A 250 -8.96 -20.96 -6.67
C LEU A 250 -10.00 -21.92 -6.08
N ALA A 251 -10.56 -21.54 -4.94
CA ALA A 251 -11.75 -22.18 -4.40
C ALA A 251 -12.94 -22.03 -5.37
N PRO A 252 -13.83 -23.02 -5.48
CA PRO A 252 -15.02 -22.89 -6.32
C PRO A 252 -15.88 -21.70 -5.85
N PRO A 253 -16.35 -20.83 -6.78
CA PRO A 253 -17.04 -19.59 -6.43
C PRO A 253 -18.35 -19.78 -5.64
N PHE A 254 -18.89 -21.01 -5.63
CA PHE A 254 -20.12 -21.37 -4.91
C PHE A 254 -19.87 -22.44 -3.83
N GLY A 255 -18.63 -22.62 -3.37
CA GLY A 255 -18.26 -23.52 -2.27
C GLY A 255 -18.40 -25.03 -2.54
N THR A 256 -18.90 -25.41 -3.72
CA THR A 256 -19.10 -26.81 -4.13
C THR A 256 -18.24 -27.12 -5.35
N GLY A 257 -17.22 -27.95 -5.17
CA GLY A 257 -16.30 -28.39 -6.25
C GLY A 257 -14.84 -28.53 -5.81
N PRO A 258 -13.97 -29.12 -6.65
CA PRO A 258 -12.53 -29.17 -6.38
C PRO A 258 -11.90 -27.77 -6.53
N THR A 259 -10.95 -27.45 -5.66
CA THR A 259 -10.03 -26.32 -5.85
C THR A 259 -9.25 -26.51 -7.15
N ARG A 260 -8.96 -25.41 -7.85
CA ARG A 260 -8.23 -25.43 -9.12
C ARG A 260 -6.98 -24.59 -9.00
N PRO A 261 -5.80 -25.07 -9.42
CA PRO A 261 -4.63 -24.22 -9.51
C PRO A 261 -4.91 -23.11 -10.51
N CYS A 262 -4.62 -21.88 -10.13
CA CYS A 262 -4.79 -20.69 -10.93
C CYS A 262 -3.54 -19.82 -10.86
N ILE A 263 -3.40 -18.95 -11.85
CA ILE A 263 -2.36 -17.92 -11.89
C ILE A 263 -3.06 -16.60 -11.59
N VAL A 264 -2.69 -15.96 -10.50
CA VAL A 264 -3.21 -14.66 -10.09
C VAL A 264 -2.20 -13.60 -10.50
N THR A 265 -2.56 -12.79 -11.49
CA THR A 265 -1.78 -11.64 -11.95
C THR A 265 -2.51 -10.36 -11.53
N PRO A 266 -1.89 -9.49 -10.72
CA PRO A 266 -2.47 -8.20 -10.37
C PRO A 266 -2.69 -7.35 -11.62
N LEU A 267 -3.88 -6.79 -11.76
CA LEU A 267 -4.18 -5.83 -12.81
C LEU A 267 -3.83 -4.42 -12.30
N HIS A 268 -2.77 -3.85 -12.84
CA HIS A 268 -2.46 -2.43 -12.65
C HIS A 268 -3.17 -1.60 -13.71
N GLY A 269 -3.52 -0.36 -13.37
CA GLY A 269 -4.05 0.58 -14.35
C GLY A 269 -3.05 0.76 -15.50
N SER A 270 -3.50 0.69 -16.74
CA SER A 270 -2.68 0.92 -17.92
C SER A 270 -2.91 2.32 -18.50
N ILE A 271 -1.88 2.87 -19.13
CA ILE A 271 -2.05 4.04 -20.01
C ILE A 271 -2.99 3.62 -21.15
N PRO A 272 -3.93 4.49 -21.59
CA PRO A 272 -4.76 4.19 -22.76
C PRO A 272 -3.89 3.81 -23.96
N HIS A 273 -4.26 2.76 -24.68
CA HIS A 273 -3.47 2.34 -25.83
C HIS A 273 -3.42 3.45 -26.88
N ALA A 274 -2.33 3.54 -27.62
CA ALA A 274 -2.17 4.50 -28.70
C ALA A 274 -2.39 3.84 -30.07
N ILE A 275 -2.97 4.61 -31.00
CA ILE A 275 -2.79 4.42 -32.43
C ILE A 275 -1.92 5.58 -32.94
N MET A 276 -0.68 5.27 -33.26
CA MET A 276 0.31 6.24 -33.70
C MET A 276 0.21 6.43 -35.22
N TYR A 277 -0.18 7.63 -35.63
CA TYR A 277 -0.15 8.04 -37.01
C TYR A 277 1.24 8.55 -37.37
N ASP A 278 1.81 8.04 -38.46
CA ASP A 278 2.97 8.68 -39.08
C ASP A 278 2.57 10.12 -39.48
N LEU A 279 1.44 10.21 -40.19
CA LEU A 279 0.81 11.44 -40.62
C LEU A 279 -0.70 11.21 -40.73
N THR A 280 -1.50 12.09 -40.12
CA THR A 280 -2.96 12.04 -40.27
C THR A 280 -3.41 12.70 -41.57
N HIS A 281 -4.70 12.58 -41.87
CA HIS A 281 -5.30 13.22 -43.05
C HIS A 281 -5.53 14.73 -42.89
N ASP A 282 -5.32 15.27 -41.69
CA ASP A 282 -5.44 16.70 -41.38
C ASP A 282 -4.06 17.37 -41.20
N ASN A 283 -2.98 16.60 -41.11
CA ASN A 283 -1.64 17.14 -40.95
C ASN A 283 -1.06 17.65 -42.28
N GLU A 284 -0.30 18.73 -42.22
CA GLU A 284 0.52 19.18 -43.36
C GLU A 284 1.51 18.11 -43.81
N SER A 285 1.76 18.01 -45.13
CA SER A 285 2.82 17.13 -45.64
C SER A 285 4.18 17.50 -45.04
N TYR A 286 5.06 16.53 -44.84
CA TYR A 286 6.40 16.82 -44.33
C TYR A 286 7.23 17.70 -45.26
N PHE A 287 6.96 17.69 -46.57
CA PHE A 287 7.58 18.66 -47.47
C PHE A 287 7.21 20.11 -47.13
N HIS A 288 5.98 20.34 -46.68
CA HIS A 288 5.51 21.67 -46.27
C HIS A 288 6.05 22.05 -44.89
N LYS A 289 5.99 21.11 -43.93
CA LYS A 289 6.35 21.35 -42.52
C LYS A 289 7.86 21.35 -42.27
N PHE A 290 8.59 20.43 -42.91
CA PHE A 290 10.02 20.17 -42.72
C PHE A 290 10.73 19.97 -44.08
N THR A 291 11.12 18.72 -44.39
CA THR A 291 11.68 18.25 -45.66
C THR A 291 10.90 17.03 -46.12
N ALA A 292 10.86 16.78 -47.44
CA ALA A 292 10.13 15.62 -47.97
C ALA A 292 10.79 14.30 -47.56
N GLU A 293 12.10 14.33 -47.33
CA GLU A 293 12.92 13.22 -46.88
C GLU A 293 12.36 12.63 -45.59
N HIS A 294 11.92 13.46 -44.64
CA HIS A 294 11.52 13.08 -43.27
C HIS A 294 10.55 11.89 -43.17
N ALA A 295 9.77 11.61 -44.22
CA ALA A 295 8.83 10.49 -44.25
C ALA A 295 9.48 9.12 -43.98
N LEU A 296 10.66 8.83 -44.55
CA LEU A 296 11.29 7.51 -44.40
C LEU A 296 11.71 7.20 -42.95
N CYS A 297 12.37 8.14 -42.27
CA CYS A 297 12.75 7.93 -40.87
C CYS A 297 11.54 7.81 -39.94
N VAL A 298 10.51 8.64 -40.11
CA VAL A 298 9.29 8.56 -39.29
C VAL A 298 8.57 7.23 -39.53
N ALA A 299 8.47 6.80 -40.80
CA ALA A 299 7.89 5.51 -41.13
C ALA A 299 8.61 4.36 -40.41
N GLY A 300 9.94 4.40 -40.33
CA GLY A 300 10.73 3.45 -39.53
C GLY A 300 10.41 3.53 -38.04
N ILE A 301 10.52 4.73 -37.48
CA ILE A 301 10.35 5.03 -36.04
C ILE A 301 8.98 4.56 -35.54
N VAL A 302 7.89 5.00 -36.19
CA VAL A 302 6.52 4.67 -35.78
C VAL A 302 6.26 3.17 -35.89
N THR A 303 6.74 2.53 -36.96
CA THR A 303 6.54 1.08 -37.17
C THR A 303 7.29 0.22 -36.15
N PHE A 304 8.37 0.74 -35.55
CA PHE A 304 9.09 0.03 -34.49
C PHE A 304 8.42 0.14 -33.11
N GLY A 305 7.48 1.07 -32.90
CA GLY A 305 6.74 1.19 -31.64
C GLY A 305 5.89 -0.06 -31.31
N TYR A 306 5.57 -0.27 -30.04
CA TYR A 306 4.61 -1.24 -29.50
C TYR A 306 3.19 -0.64 -29.37
N CYS A 307 2.70 -0.01 -30.44
CA CYS A 307 1.33 0.52 -30.52
C CYS A 307 0.67 0.13 -31.84
N ALA A 308 -0.62 0.41 -32.00
CA ALA A 308 -1.22 0.37 -33.34
C ALA A 308 -0.58 1.48 -34.19
N VAL A 309 -0.40 1.24 -35.49
CA VAL A 309 0.19 2.22 -36.42
C VAL A 309 -0.79 2.53 -37.53
N ALA A 310 -0.81 3.78 -37.97
CA ALA A 310 -1.68 4.24 -39.03
C ALA A 310 -0.99 5.29 -39.91
N SER A 311 -1.47 5.43 -41.14
CA SER A 311 -0.93 6.39 -42.09
C SER A 311 -2.02 6.82 -43.07
N VAL A 312 -1.99 8.08 -43.49
CA VAL A 312 -2.86 8.58 -44.56
C VAL A 312 -2.33 8.16 -45.94
N LYS A 313 -3.23 7.83 -46.88
CA LYS A 313 -2.84 7.66 -48.28
C LYS A 313 -2.21 8.96 -48.81
N GLY A 314 -1.03 8.85 -49.42
CA GLY A 314 -0.22 10.00 -49.85
C GLY A 314 1.01 10.24 -49.00
N PHE A 315 1.05 9.74 -47.75
CA PHE A 315 2.27 9.77 -46.95
C PHE A 315 3.37 8.90 -47.57
N ASP A 316 3.07 7.62 -47.82
CA ASP A 316 4.02 6.69 -48.43
C ASP A 316 4.42 7.09 -49.85
N ASP A 317 3.50 7.71 -50.58
CA ASP A 317 3.69 8.22 -51.93
C ASP A 317 4.39 9.58 -51.97
N LEU A 318 4.67 10.21 -50.84
CA LEU A 318 5.36 11.51 -50.73
C LEU A 318 4.62 12.64 -51.44
N TYR A 319 3.30 12.75 -51.20
CA TYR A 319 2.50 13.85 -51.74
C TYR A 319 3.00 15.21 -51.23
N PRO A 320 3.18 16.20 -52.13
CA PRO A 320 3.85 17.44 -51.78
C PRO A 320 3.01 18.34 -50.87
N LYS A 321 1.69 18.18 -50.83
CA LYS A 321 0.76 19.04 -50.07
C LYS A 321 -0.33 18.20 -49.42
N LEU A 322 -0.86 18.73 -48.30
CA LEU A 322 -2.10 18.27 -47.70
C LEU A 322 -3.23 18.34 -48.73
N LEU A 323 -4.02 17.26 -48.81
CA LEU A 323 -5.18 17.21 -49.69
C LEU A 323 -6.35 17.93 -49.05
N ASN A 324 -6.92 18.90 -49.77
CA ASN A 324 -8.11 19.58 -49.30
C ASN A 324 -9.33 18.65 -49.44
N VAL A 325 -9.83 18.15 -48.32
CA VAL A 325 -10.94 17.17 -48.25
C VAL A 325 -12.25 17.66 -48.89
N VAL A 326 -12.40 18.97 -49.15
CA VAL A 326 -13.59 19.56 -49.79
C VAL A 326 -13.39 19.79 -51.29
N GLN A 327 -12.23 20.30 -51.69
CA GLN A 327 -11.99 20.80 -53.05
C GLN A 327 -11.29 19.81 -53.98
N GLU A 328 -10.53 18.86 -53.43
CA GLU A 328 -9.76 17.91 -54.23
C GLU A 328 -10.68 16.92 -54.95
N LYS A 329 -10.48 16.75 -56.25
CA LYS A 329 -11.29 15.87 -57.11
C LYS A 329 -10.45 14.89 -57.92
N ARG A 330 -9.12 15.04 -57.88
CA ARG A 330 -8.20 14.14 -58.58
C ARG A 330 -8.21 12.77 -57.92
N LEU A 331 -7.98 11.73 -58.71
CA LEU A 331 -7.91 10.35 -58.24
C LEU A 331 -6.49 10.04 -57.75
N TYR A 332 -6.37 9.11 -56.79
CA TYR A 332 -5.05 8.60 -56.41
C TYR A 332 -4.41 7.86 -57.58
N GLU A 333 -3.13 8.13 -57.84
CA GLU A 333 -2.34 7.30 -58.71
C GLU A 333 -2.17 5.89 -58.09
N VAL A 334 -2.33 4.87 -58.91
CA VAL A 334 -2.04 3.49 -58.54
C VAL A 334 -0.56 3.24 -58.85
N THR A 335 0.25 3.40 -57.81
CA THR A 335 1.68 3.08 -57.81
C THR A 335 1.83 1.68 -57.20
N ASP A 336 2.52 0.77 -57.89
CA ASP A 336 2.91 -0.51 -57.30
C ASP A 336 4.07 -0.28 -56.30
N LEU A 337 5.12 -1.11 -56.31
CA LEU A 337 6.32 -0.94 -55.45
C LEU A 337 7.58 -0.55 -56.25
N GLY A 338 7.40 0.01 -57.45
CA GLY A 338 8.47 0.43 -58.35
C GLY A 338 8.92 1.88 -58.12
N ASP A 339 9.70 2.40 -59.07
CA ASP A 339 10.09 3.81 -59.04
C ASP A 339 8.85 4.72 -59.13
N GLY A 340 8.76 5.71 -58.23
CA GLY A 340 7.60 6.60 -58.09
C GLY A 340 6.61 6.23 -56.97
N SER A 341 6.77 5.10 -56.28
CA SER A 341 5.95 4.72 -55.11
C SER A 341 6.47 5.30 -53.78
N GLY A 342 7.33 6.32 -53.81
CA GLY A 342 7.95 6.91 -52.63
C GLY A 342 8.63 5.88 -51.71
N ILE A 343 8.17 5.80 -50.46
CA ILE A 343 8.67 4.91 -49.41
C ILE A 343 7.87 3.63 -49.25
N ALA A 344 6.85 3.37 -50.09
CA ALA A 344 5.94 2.23 -49.94
C ALA A 344 6.67 0.87 -49.86
N ARG A 345 7.76 0.70 -50.63
CA ARG A 345 8.59 -0.52 -50.58
C ARG A 345 9.25 -0.71 -49.21
N ALA A 346 9.80 0.35 -48.63
CA ALA A 346 10.36 0.30 -47.27
C ALA A 346 9.27 0.04 -46.23
N LYS A 347 8.12 0.74 -46.33
CA LYS A 347 6.99 0.57 -45.40
C LYS A 347 6.46 -0.87 -45.41
N ARG A 348 6.40 -1.53 -46.57
CA ARG A 348 6.03 -2.96 -46.66
C ARG A 348 6.96 -3.87 -45.86
N VAL A 349 8.27 -3.66 -45.95
CA VAL A 349 9.27 -4.42 -45.16
C VAL A 349 9.09 -4.14 -43.68
N LEU A 350 9.00 -2.87 -43.28
CA LEU A 350 8.81 -2.45 -41.89
C LEU A 350 7.52 -3.01 -41.28
N ASN A 351 6.40 -2.96 -42.01
CA ASN A 351 5.12 -3.52 -41.56
C ASN A 351 5.19 -5.05 -41.40
N GLY A 352 5.95 -5.73 -42.26
CA GLY A 352 6.25 -7.15 -42.13
C GLY A 352 6.98 -7.45 -40.81
N LEU A 353 8.05 -6.70 -40.52
CA LEU A 353 8.81 -6.81 -39.26
C LEU A 353 7.95 -6.46 -38.05
N LYS A 354 7.11 -5.42 -38.13
CA LYS A 354 6.16 -5.06 -37.05
C LYS A 354 5.19 -6.19 -36.76
N ARG A 355 4.62 -6.82 -37.79
CA ARG A 355 3.74 -7.98 -37.63
C ARG A 355 4.47 -9.14 -36.96
N GLU A 356 5.70 -9.43 -37.39
CA GLU A 356 6.55 -10.46 -36.78
C GLU A 356 6.82 -10.15 -35.30
N MET A 357 7.26 -8.93 -34.98
CA MET A 357 7.51 -8.49 -33.61
C MET A 357 6.25 -8.53 -32.72
N VAL A 358 5.08 -8.13 -33.23
CA VAL A 358 3.82 -8.17 -32.45
C VAL A 358 3.35 -9.60 -32.23
N LEU A 359 3.28 -10.42 -33.28
CA LEU A 359 2.86 -11.82 -33.15
C LEU A 359 3.86 -12.66 -32.34
N GLY A 360 5.13 -12.28 -32.38
CA GLY A 360 6.19 -12.89 -31.60
C GLY A 360 6.28 -12.41 -30.16
N GLY A 361 5.47 -11.44 -29.69
CA GLY A 361 5.50 -10.97 -28.30
C GLY A 361 6.73 -10.13 -27.93
N TYR A 362 7.21 -9.28 -28.86
CA TYR A 362 8.33 -8.37 -28.63
C TYR A 362 7.77 -7.09 -28.01
N GLU A 363 7.58 -7.09 -26.69
CA GLU A 363 6.84 -6.04 -25.96
C GLU A 363 7.76 -5.04 -25.24
N GLU A 364 9.02 -5.43 -25.01
CA GLU A 364 10.02 -4.60 -24.35
C GLU A 364 10.78 -3.77 -25.39
N ALA A 365 11.04 -2.50 -25.08
CA ALA A 365 11.81 -1.64 -25.95
C ALA A 365 12.64 -0.59 -25.19
N HIS A 366 13.58 0.00 -25.91
CA HIS A 366 14.39 1.13 -25.50
C HIS A 366 14.45 2.14 -26.66
N VAL A 367 14.20 3.41 -26.35
CA VAL A 367 14.29 4.52 -27.29
C VAL A 367 15.39 5.44 -26.82
N PHE A 368 16.32 5.76 -27.71
CA PHE A 368 17.46 6.61 -27.42
C PHE A 368 17.65 7.64 -28.54
N GLN A 369 18.05 8.85 -28.18
CA GLN A 369 18.31 9.93 -29.11
C GLN A 369 19.75 10.42 -28.94
N ASP A 370 20.48 10.53 -30.06
CA ASP A 370 21.84 11.09 -30.13
C ASP A 370 21.91 12.08 -31.30
N GLY A 371 21.86 13.38 -31.01
CA GLY A 371 21.75 14.42 -32.03
C GLY A 371 20.52 14.22 -32.92
N ASP A 372 20.72 14.14 -34.24
CA ASP A 372 19.65 13.92 -35.21
C ASP A 372 19.27 12.43 -35.37
N TYR A 373 19.83 11.53 -34.57
CA TYR A 373 19.58 10.10 -34.63
C TYR A 373 18.59 9.65 -33.56
N ILE A 374 17.65 8.79 -33.95
CA ILE A 374 16.76 8.06 -33.04
C ILE A 374 17.01 6.57 -33.24
N ILE A 375 17.30 5.89 -32.14
CA ILE A 375 17.55 4.45 -32.09
C ILE A 375 16.41 3.81 -31.30
N ILE A 376 15.77 2.81 -31.90
CA ILE A 376 14.73 2.02 -31.23
C ILE A 376 15.16 0.56 -31.22
N HIS A 377 15.33 0.03 -30.03
CA HIS A 377 15.67 -1.38 -29.80
C HIS A 377 14.43 -2.07 -29.20
N ARG A 378 13.87 -3.06 -29.90
CA ARG A 378 12.66 -3.77 -29.47
C ARG A 378 12.95 -5.26 -29.35
N VAL A 379 12.66 -5.85 -28.19
CA VAL A 379 13.04 -7.22 -27.83
C VAL A 379 11.88 -8.03 -27.27
N HIS A 380 12.00 -9.34 -27.40
CA HIS A 380 11.16 -10.30 -26.71
C HIS A 380 11.60 -10.43 -25.23
N PRO A 381 10.69 -10.28 -24.24
CA PRO A 381 11.02 -10.29 -22.81
C PRO A 381 11.80 -11.54 -22.32
N LYS A 382 11.46 -12.73 -22.83
CA LYS A 382 12.12 -14.00 -22.47
C LYS A 382 13.38 -14.32 -23.28
N THR A 383 13.28 -14.36 -24.61
CA THR A 383 14.40 -14.79 -25.46
C THR A 383 15.44 -13.70 -25.67
N GLN A 384 15.09 -12.44 -25.39
CA GLN A 384 15.94 -11.26 -25.64
C GLN A 384 16.42 -11.17 -27.11
N LYS A 385 15.69 -11.84 -28.02
CA LYS A 385 15.78 -11.62 -29.47
C LYS A 385 15.00 -10.37 -29.81
N GLY A 386 15.47 -9.61 -30.78
CA GLY A 386 14.91 -8.31 -31.09
C GLY A 386 15.30 -7.78 -32.45
N TYR A 387 14.84 -6.57 -32.70
CA TYR A 387 15.29 -5.74 -33.81
C TYR A 387 15.70 -4.37 -33.29
N MET A 388 16.71 -3.80 -33.91
CA MET A 388 17.18 -2.44 -33.65
C MET A 388 17.09 -1.61 -34.92
N LEU A 389 16.37 -0.50 -34.83
CA LEU A 389 16.31 0.54 -35.85
C LEU A 389 17.29 1.65 -35.50
N VAL A 390 18.08 2.07 -36.47
CA VAL A 390 18.86 3.32 -36.44
C VAL A 390 18.27 4.24 -37.49
N ALA A 391 17.66 5.35 -37.07
CA ALA A 391 17.02 6.31 -37.96
C ALA A 391 17.69 7.68 -37.86
N HIS A 392 18.15 8.22 -38.98
CA HIS A 392 18.66 9.58 -39.08
C HIS A 392 17.51 10.51 -39.44
N THR A 393 17.13 11.42 -38.57
CA THR A 393 15.97 12.32 -38.80
C THR A 393 16.31 13.47 -39.75
N ALA A 394 15.28 14.07 -40.35
CA ALA A 394 15.44 15.17 -41.31
C ALA A 394 14.54 16.39 -40.98
N PHE A 395 14.63 16.94 -39.77
CA PHE A 395 13.81 18.09 -39.36
C PHE A 395 14.23 19.42 -40.02
N THR A 396 15.51 19.56 -40.36
CA THR A 396 16.07 20.81 -40.88
C THR A 396 16.56 20.67 -42.32
N LYS A 397 16.45 21.75 -43.11
CA LYS A 397 16.96 21.85 -44.49
C LYS A 397 18.49 22.06 -44.53
N ARG A 398 19.24 21.26 -43.78
CA ARG A 398 20.71 21.30 -43.68
C ARG A 398 21.37 20.52 -44.84
N PRO A 399 22.69 20.67 -45.08
CA PRO A 399 23.43 19.84 -46.03
C PRO A 399 23.19 18.34 -45.74
N LYS A 400 23.20 17.50 -46.79
CA LYS A 400 23.03 16.03 -46.69
C LYS A 400 24.24 15.32 -46.03
N GLU A 401 24.74 15.85 -44.91
CA GLU A 401 25.87 15.30 -44.16
C GLU A 401 25.40 14.31 -43.09
N ARG A 402 26.25 13.32 -42.78
CA ARG A 402 25.95 12.28 -41.77
C ARG A 402 26.16 12.74 -40.32
N GLY A 403 26.82 13.86 -40.10
CA GLY A 403 27.29 14.27 -38.76
C GLY A 403 28.36 13.32 -38.18
N TRP A 404 28.46 13.30 -36.84
CA TRP A 404 29.45 12.50 -36.10
C TRP A 404 28.78 11.66 -34.99
N PRO A 405 27.90 10.70 -35.34
CA PRO A 405 27.22 9.88 -34.34
C PRO A 405 28.23 9.01 -33.58
N ASN A 406 27.99 8.79 -32.28
CA ASN A 406 28.78 7.86 -31.52
C ASN A 406 28.56 6.42 -32.01
N PRO A 407 29.57 5.53 -31.93
CA PRO A 407 29.35 4.11 -32.15
C PRO A 407 28.28 3.57 -31.19
N ILE A 408 27.36 2.76 -31.71
CA ILE A 408 26.34 2.11 -30.90
C ILE A 408 26.97 0.88 -30.26
N GLU A 409 26.99 0.85 -28.93
CA GLU A 409 27.62 -0.22 -28.15
C GLU A 409 26.59 -1.08 -27.42
N LEU A 410 26.53 -2.37 -27.76
CA LEU A 410 25.62 -3.34 -27.17
C LEU A 410 26.41 -4.39 -26.39
N SER A 411 26.26 -4.39 -25.07
CA SER A 411 26.93 -5.35 -24.19
C SER A 411 26.34 -6.75 -24.33
N ARG A 412 27.18 -7.78 -24.45
CA ARG A 412 26.79 -9.20 -24.55
C ARG A 412 25.65 -9.46 -25.53
N THR A 413 25.70 -8.81 -26.67
CA THR A 413 24.67 -8.88 -27.70
C THR A 413 25.36 -9.11 -29.04
N ARG A 414 24.70 -9.80 -29.97
CA ARG A 414 25.10 -9.91 -31.37
C ARG A 414 24.09 -9.16 -32.22
N ALA A 415 24.57 -8.54 -33.29
CA ALA A 415 23.73 -7.85 -34.24
C ALA A 415 24.02 -8.33 -35.67
N LYS A 416 22.98 -8.46 -36.47
CA LYS A 416 23.04 -8.87 -37.87
C LYS A 416 22.26 -7.88 -38.72
N PHE A 417 22.88 -7.35 -39.77
CA PHE A 417 22.22 -6.43 -40.69
C PHE A 417 21.06 -7.14 -41.42
N ILE A 418 19.90 -6.47 -41.49
CA ILE A 418 18.71 -6.97 -42.20
C ILE A 418 18.45 -6.15 -43.46
N CYS A 419 18.37 -4.83 -43.32
CA CYS A 419 18.17 -3.92 -44.44
C CYS A 419 18.59 -2.49 -44.07
N GLY A 420 18.81 -1.67 -45.09
CA GLY A 420 18.99 -0.24 -44.93
C GLY A 420 18.46 0.49 -46.16
N PHE A 421 17.82 1.64 -45.93
CA PHE A 421 17.20 2.44 -46.97
C PHE A 421 17.57 3.91 -46.81
N ALA A 422 17.73 4.59 -47.94
CA ALA A 422 17.78 6.04 -48.04
C ALA A 422 16.81 6.50 -49.14
N ILE A 423 16.24 7.69 -49.00
CA ILE A 423 15.36 8.28 -50.02
C ILE A 423 16.09 9.44 -50.71
N ASP A 424 16.07 9.47 -52.03
CA ASP A 424 16.63 10.57 -52.82
C ASP A 424 15.56 11.18 -53.74
N PHE A 425 15.46 12.50 -53.73
CA PHE A 425 14.49 13.23 -54.56
C PHE A 425 15.14 13.68 -55.86
N LEU A 426 14.55 13.28 -56.98
CA LEU A 426 14.98 13.66 -58.33
C LEU A 426 14.50 15.09 -58.67
N SER A 427 13.36 15.49 -58.11
CA SER A 427 12.80 16.84 -58.24
C SER A 427 11.88 17.16 -57.06
N TYR A 428 11.84 18.43 -56.67
CA TYR A 428 10.88 18.97 -55.68
C TYR A 428 9.69 19.66 -56.36
N GLU A 429 9.60 19.61 -57.69
CA GLU A 429 8.46 20.15 -58.43
C GLU A 429 7.30 19.15 -58.43
N ALA A 430 6.13 19.61 -57.97
CA ALA A 430 4.91 18.82 -58.00
C ALA A 430 4.43 18.59 -59.44
N SER A 431 3.89 17.39 -59.72
CA SER A 431 3.32 17.09 -61.03
C SER A 431 2.16 18.03 -61.38
N PRO A 432 2.10 18.60 -62.60
CA PRO A 432 1.00 19.45 -63.04
C PRO A 432 -0.25 18.65 -63.46
N ASP A 433 -0.34 17.35 -63.16
CA ASP A 433 -1.47 16.52 -63.54
C ASP A 433 -2.78 16.99 -62.86
N THR A 434 -3.80 17.18 -63.70
CA THR A 434 -5.13 17.66 -63.32
C THR A 434 -6.13 16.54 -63.08
N LYS A 435 -5.76 15.28 -63.36
CA LYS A 435 -6.63 14.11 -63.17
C LYS A 435 -6.19 13.22 -62.02
N THR A 436 -4.89 13.03 -61.85
CA THR A 436 -4.35 12.16 -60.80
C THR A 436 -3.42 12.88 -59.84
N ILE A 437 -3.40 12.42 -58.59
CA ILE A 437 -2.52 12.93 -57.53
C ILE A 437 -1.26 12.08 -57.52
N LYS A 438 -0.11 12.74 -57.66
CA LYS A 438 1.20 12.10 -57.73
C LYS A 438 2.13 12.58 -56.63
N GLY A 439 3.00 11.68 -56.22
CA GLY A 439 4.13 11.95 -55.34
C GLY A 439 5.17 12.86 -55.96
N LEU A 440 6.08 13.36 -55.12
CA LEU A 440 7.32 13.95 -55.58
C LEU A 440 8.19 12.88 -56.29
N PRO A 441 8.84 13.19 -57.43
CA PRO A 441 9.74 12.26 -58.10
C PRO A 441 10.91 11.87 -57.19
N SER A 442 10.92 10.61 -56.74
CA SER A 442 11.89 10.09 -55.77
C SER A 442 12.36 8.68 -56.13
N ARG A 443 13.57 8.33 -55.70
CA ARG A 443 14.15 6.99 -55.81
C ARG A 443 14.56 6.48 -54.43
N LEU A 444 14.08 5.31 -54.04
CA LEU A 444 14.51 4.61 -52.84
C LEU A 444 15.83 3.87 -53.13
N ILE A 445 16.85 4.12 -52.31
CA ILE A 445 18.20 3.55 -52.44
C ILE A 445 18.39 2.49 -51.35
N ASP A 446 18.81 1.30 -51.74
CA ASP A 446 19.22 0.24 -50.81
C ASP A 446 20.65 0.52 -50.32
N LEU A 447 20.85 0.55 -49.00
CA LEU A 447 22.16 0.75 -48.40
C LEU A 447 22.93 -0.57 -48.35
N SER A 448 24.26 -0.47 -48.52
CA SER A 448 25.17 -1.61 -48.36
C SER A 448 25.12 -2.18 -46.94
N GLU A 449 25.44 -3.47 -46.82
CA GLU A 449 25.53 -4.14 -45.53
C GLU A 449 26.51 -3.43 -44.58
N VAL A 450 26.05 -3.16 -43.36
CA VAL A 450 26.83 -2.52 -42.30
C VAL A 450 27.30 -3.58 -41.31
N PRO A 451 28.61 -3.86 -41.20
CA PRO A 451 29.11 -4.90 -40.30
C PRO A 451 28.99 -4.47 -38.83
N ALA A 452 28.48 -5.37 -37.99
CA ALA A 452 28.54 -5.23 -36.55
C ALA A 452 29.81 -5.90 -36.01
N VAL A 453 30.69 -5.13 -35.36
CA VAL A 453 32.01 -5.63 -34.93
C VAL A 453 31.95 -6.12 -33.49
N GLN A 454 32.26 -7.40 -33.26
CA GLN A 454 32.38 -7.95 -31.92
C GLN A 454 33.78 -7.66 -31.35
N LYS A 455 33.83 -7.00 -30.19
CA LYS A 455 35.03 -6.72 -29.41
C LYS A 455 34.96 -7.47 -28.08
N SER A 456 36.10 -7.83 -27.50
CA SER A 456 36.18 -8.38 -26.13
C SER A 456 36.52 -7.27 -25.15
N ASN A 457 35.78 -7.16 -24.03
CA ASN A 457 36.07 -6.24 -22.94
C ASN A 457 36.18 -6.99 -21.58
N SER A 458 36.51 -6.28 -20.51
CA SER A 458 36.67 -6.85 -19.15
C SER A 458 35.39 -7.42 -18.54
N THR A 459 34.22 -7.14 -19.11
CA THR A 459 32.89 -7.55 -18.62
C THR A 459 32.18 -8.58 -19.52
N GLY A 460 32.76 -8.91 -20.68
CA GLY A 460 32.21 -9.80 -21.68
C GLY A 460 32.50 -9.37 -23.12
N SER A 461 31.66 -9.81 -24.04
CA SER A 461 31.66 -9.37 -25.43
C SER A 461 30.90 -8.04 -25.58
N LEU A 462 31.33 -7.22 -26.54
CA LEU A 462 30.76 -5.92 -26.86
C LEU A 462 30.54 -5.85 -28.37
N CYS A 463 29.30 -5.68 -28.82
CA CYS A 463 28.98 -5.44 -30.22
C CYS A 463 29.00 -3.94 -30.48
N SER A 464 29.76 -3.52 -31.49
CA SER A 464 29.91 -2.12 -31.89
C SER A 464 29.41 -1.94 -33.31
N ILE A 465 28.40 -1.07 -33.48
CA ILE A 465 27.84 -0.70 -34.79
C ILE A 465 28.25 0.74 -35.09
N VAL A 466 28.86 0.95 -36.24
CA VAL A 466 29.27 2.28 -36.72
C VAL A 466 28.39 2.65 -37.90
N VAL A 467 27.77 3.82 -37.83
CA VAL A 467 26.96 4.37 -38.93
C VAL A 467 27.87 4.58 -40.16
N PRO A 468 27.48 4.09 -41.36
CA PRO A 468 28.32 4.18 -42.56
C PRO A 468 28.54 5.62 -43.01
N ASP A 469 29.57 5.84 -43.84
CA ASP A 469 29.88 7.18 -44.35
C ASP A 469 28.76 7.76 -45.23
N PHE A 470 28.10 6.92 -46.03
CA PHE A 470 26.89 7.32 -46.75
C PHE A 470 25.63 6.99 -45.93
N PHE A 471 25.19 7.96 -45.13
CA PHE A 471 23.95 7.86 -44.35
C PHE A 471 23.26 9.23 -44.25
N PRO A 472 22.72 9.75 -45.37
CA PRO A 472 22.13 11.09 -45.42
C PRO A 472 20.89 11.20 -44.50
N PRO A 473 20.44 12.42 -44.17
CA PRO A 473 19.20 12.63 -43.42
C PRO A 473 18.02 11.86 -44.01
N SER A 474 17.20 11.30 -43.13
CA SER A 474 16.12 10.35 -43.41
C SER A 474 16.52 8.95 -43.91
N SER A 475 17.75 8.53 -43.62
CA SER A 475 18.15 7.13 -43.82
C SER A 475 17.79 6.27 -42.62
N ILE A 476 17.54 4.98 -42.85
CA ILE A 476 17.29 3.98 -41.82
C ILE A 476 18.15 2.73 -42.03
N ILE A 477 18.59 2.10 -40.95
CA ILE A 477 19.17 0.75 -40.94
C ILE A 477 18.47 -0.08 -39.87
N VAL A 478 18.19 -1.34 -40.21
CA VAL A 478 17.62 -2.32 -39.29
C VAL A 478 18.59 -3.48 -39.07
N PHE A 479 18.78 -3.82 -37.80
CA PHE A 479 19.52 -4.99 -37.36
C PHE A 479 18.59 -5.96 -36.64
N GLU A 480 18.77 -7.27 -36.85
CA GLU A 480 18.33 -8.30 -35.92
C GLU A 480 19.35 -8.36 -34.78
N VAL A 481 18.88 -8.41 -33.54
CA VAL A 481 19.71 -8.38 -32.34
C VAL A 481 19.36 -9.53 -31.42
N GLU A 482 20.36 -10.16 -30.83
CA GLU A 482 20.20 -11.32 -29.96
C GLU A 482 21.18 -11.22 -28.78
N ALA A 483 20.68 -11.26 -27.55
CA ALA A 483 21.54 -11.36 -26.38
C ALA A 483 22.29 -12.70 -26.35
N GLU A 484 23.59 -12.64 -26.06
CA GLU A 484 24.44 -13.83 -25.97
C GLU A 484 24.03 -14.70 -24.78
N GLN A 485 23.92 -16.02 -25.02
CA GLN A 485 23.57 -17.00 -23.99
C GLN A 485 22.21 -16.72 -23.30
N ALA A 486 21.31 -16.01 -23.97
CA ALA A 486 19.96 -15.80 -23.47
C ALA A 486 19.25 -17.14 -23.28
N ASP A 487 18.82 -17.37 -22.05
CA ASP A 487 18.13 -18.58 -21.66
C ASP A 487 16.64 -18.29 -21.50
N PRO A 488 15.80 -18.73 -22.45
CA PRO A 488 14.37 -18.44 -22.42
C PRO A 488 13.65 -19.14 -21.26
N THR A 489 14.30 -20.08 -20.58
CA THR A 489 13.77 -20.80 -19.40
C THR A 489 14.13 -20.14 -18.08
N LEU A 490 14.96 -19.09 -18.09
CA LEU A 490 15.49 -18.49 -16.86
C LEU A 490 14.39 -17.85 -16.00
N ASP A 491 13.41 -17.18 -16.62
CA ASP A 491 12.25 -16.62 -15.91
C ASP A 491 11.55 -17.73 -15.11
N THR A 492 11.23 -18.85 -15.78
CA THR A 492 10.57 -20.01 -15.14
C THR A 492 11.45 -20.65 -14.07
N PHE A 493 12.75 -20.79 -14.31
CA PHE A 493 13.70 -21.38 -13.36
C PHE A 493 13.87 -20.55 -12.08
N CYS A 494 13.89 -19.22 -12.21
CA CYS A 494 13.92 -18.29 -11.08
C CYS A 494 12.59 -18.22 -10.34
N ALA A 495 11.46 -18.35 -11.06
CA ALA A 495 10.10 -18.32 -10.52
C ALA A 495 9.55 -19.70 -10.11
N GLU A 496 10.40 -20.74 -10.07
CA GLU A 496 9.97 -22.13 -9.89
C GLU A 496 9.55 -22.41 -8.42
N VAL A 497 8.28 -22.16 -8.13
CA VAL A 497 7.70 -22.23 -6.78
C VAL A 497 7.89 -23.59 -6.12
N ASP A 498 7.73 -24.70 -6.84
CA ASP A 498 7.81 -26.05 -6.23
C ASP A 498 9.21 -26.37 -5.72
N THR A 499 10.26 -25.99 -6.45
CA THR A 499 11.65 -26.20 -6.00
C THR A 499 12.02 -25.28 -4.85
N ALA A 500 11.48 -24.06 -4.84
CA ALA A 500 11.66 -23.13 -3.72
C ALA A 500 10.94 -23.66 -2.48
N ALA A 501 9.68 -24.09 -2.60
CA ALA A 501 8.92 -24.70 -1.51
C ALA A 501 9.63 -25.94 -0.96
N ALA A 502 10.13 -26.83 -1.83
CA ALA A 502 10.92 -27.99 -1.42
C ALA A 502 12.21 -27.59 -0.65
N ALA A 503 12.95 -26.59 -1.14
CA ALA A 503 14.18 -26.12 -0.49
C ALA A 503 13.92 -25.48 0.88
N PHE A 504 12.77 -24.83 1.08
CA PHE A 504 12.40 -24.17 2.33
C PHE A 504 11.54 -25.04 3.27
N SER A 505 11.09 -26.22 2.81
CA SER A 505 10.16 -27.09 3.55
C SER A 505 10.69 -27.61 4.89
N SER A 506 12.01 -27.72 5.05
CA SER A 506 12.64 -28.20 6.28
C SER A 506 12.95 -27.10 7.29
N LEU A 507 12.66 -25.82 6.98
CA LEU A 507 12.92 -24.71 7.88
C LEU A 507 11.86 -24.62 8.96
N ASP A 508 12.28 -24.50 10.21
CA ASP A 508 11.37 -24.18 11.31
C ASP A 508 11.22 -22.65 11.49
N LEU A 509 10.34 -22.23 12.42
CA LEU A 509 10.13 -20.81 12.71
C LEU A 509 11.39 -20.08 13.22
N VAL A 510 12.36 -20.79 13.81
CA VAL A 510 13.62 -20.22 14.29
C VAL A 510 14.61 -20.06 13.14
N ASP A 511 14.69 -21.03 12.23
CA ASP A 511 15.50 -20.93 11.00
C ASP A 511 15.07 -19.73 10.15
N LEU A 512 13.78 -19.39 10.18
CA LEU A 512 13.18 -18.28 9.45
C LEU A 512 13.45 -16.89 10.09
N ASN A 513 14.04 -16.81 11.29
CA ASN A 513 14.38 -15.58 12.02
C ASN A 513 15.57 -14.77 11.41
N LEU A 514 15.57 -14.55 10.10
CA LEU A 514 16.65 -13.86 9.38
C LEU A 514 16.24 -12.44 8.96
N THR A 515 15.70 -11.65 9.87
CA THR A 515 15.02 -10.40 9.51
C THR A 515 15.98 -9.23 9.23
N TYR A 516 15.57 -8.40 8.25
CA TYR A 516 16.20 -7.18 7.69
C TYR A 516 17.55 -7.31 6.98
N CYS A 517 18.39 -8.26 7.37
CA CYS A 517 19.52 -8.69 6.54
C CYS A 517 19.13 -9.82 5.58
N GLY A 518 17.98 -10.47 5.78
CA GLY A 518 17.45 -11.54 4.91
C GLY A 518 16.42 -11.04 3.89
N LEU A 519 15.54 -11.93 3.46
CA LEU A 519 14.64 -11.70 2.32
C LEU A 519 13.71 -10.49 2.53
N GLU A 520 13.15 -10.30 3.73
CA GLU A 520 12.29 -9.15 4.05
C GLU A 520 13.00 -7.80 3.83
N GLY A 521 14.30 -7.72 4.14
CA GLY A 521 15.09 -6.50 3.92
C GLY A 521 15.24 -6.13 2.44
N TRP A 522 15.24 -7.12 1.55
CA TRP A 522 15.16 -6.88 0.12
C TRP A 522 13.74 -6.57 -0.34
N MET A 523 12.74 -7.22 0.26
CA MET A 523 11.34 -7.04 -0.10
C MET A 523 10.83 -5.61 0.11
N GLY A 524 11.25 -4.93 1.18
CA GLY A 524 10.89 -3.52 1.42
C GLY A 524 11.09 -2.62 0.17
N PRO A 525 12.33 -2.44 -0.33
CA PRO A 525 12.56 -1.67 -1.56
C PRO A 525 12.06 -2.39 -2.83
N LEU A 526 12.13 -3.72 -2.91
CA LEU A 526 11.72 -4.45 -4.12
C LEU A 526 10.22 -4.37 -4.38
N GLN A 527 9.36 -4.42 -3.36
CA GLN A 527 7.90 -4.30 -3.53
C GLN A 527 7.53 -3.01 -4.25
N ALA A 528 8.09 -1.88 -3.80
CA ALA A 528 7.88 -0.60 -4.46
C ALA A 528 8.40 -0.63 -5.91
N VAL A 529 9.64 -1.09 -6.11
CA VAL A 529 10.27 -1.18 -7.44
C VAL A 529 9.47 -2.06 -8.41
N MET A 530 8.95 -3.20 -7.97
CA MET A 530 8.18 -4.12 -8.81
C MET A 530 6.81 -3.53 -9.18
N VAL A 531 6.13 -2.89 -8.23
CA VAL A 531 4.80 -2.27 -8.45
C VAL A 531 4.88 -1.05 -9.37
N THR A 532 5.87 -0.18 -9.19
CA THR A 532 6.02 1.03 -10.01
C THR A 532 6.90 0.82 -11.25
N ASN A 533 7.53 -0.36 -11.37
CA ASN A 533 8.56 -0.65 -12.37
C ASN A 533 9.70 0.40 -12.37
N ASP A 534 10.09 0.89 -11.17
CA ASP A 534 11.15 1.89 -11.00
C ASP A 534 12.55 1.29 -11.24
N LEU A 535 12.89 1.12 -12.52
CA LEU A 535 14.22 0.69 -12.94
C LEU A 535 15.31 1.74 -12.63
N GLY A 536 14.93 2.96 -12.23
CA GLY A 536 15.83 4.05 -11.82
C GLY A 536 16.31 3.93 -10.37
N HIS A 537 15.70 3.05 -9.58
CA HIS A 537 16.02 2.89 -8.16
C HIS A 537 17.51 2.55 -7.91
N PRO A 538 18.15 3.07 -6.84
CA PRO A 538 19.56 2.79 -6.53
C PRO A 538 19.91 1.30 -6.42
N LEU A 539 18.96 0.48 -5.95
CA LEU A 539 19.11 -0.99 -5.93
C LEU A 539 19.30 -1.56 -7.34
N CYS A 540 18.47 -1.13 -8.31
CA CYS A 540 18.59 -1.55 -9.70
C CYS A 540 19.92 -1.10 -10.30
N GLU A 541 20.38 0.11 -9.97
CA GLU A 541 21.69 0.59 -10.39
C GLU A 541 22.83 -0.26 -9.82
N ASN A 542 22.78 -0.62 -8.53
CA ASN A 542 23.76 -1.50 -7.90
C ASN A 542 23.82 -2.87 -8.58
N LEU A 543 22.66 -3.48 -8.84
CA LEU A 543 22.53 -4.78 -9.51
C LEU A 543 23.02 -4.77 -10.96
N ARG A 544 22.92 -3.61 -11.65
CA ARG A 544 23.54 -3.42 -12.97
C ARG A 544 25.07 -3.31 -12.87
N LYS A 545 25.57 -2.52 -11.91
CA LYS A 545 27.02 -2.27 -11.74
C LYS A 545 27.81 -3.51 -11.30
N GLY A 546 27.20 -4.43 -10.54
CA GLY A 546 27.90 -5.62 -10.07
C GLY A 546 26.99 -6.67 -9.46
N THR A 547 27.60 -7.72 -8.90
CA THR A 547 26.90 -8.91 -8.38
C THR A 547 26.85 -8.97 -6.86
N TRP A 548 27.30 -7.92 -6.18
CA TRP A 548 27.49 -7.89 -4.72
C TRP A 548 26.23 -8.26 -3.93
N ALA A 549 25.06 -7.81 -4.35
CA ALA A 549 23.79 -8.15 -3.67
C ALA A 549 23.42 -9.63 -3.82
N LEU A 550 23.75 -10.25 -4.96
CA LEU A 550 23.55 -11.69 -5.19
C LEU A 550 24.47 -12.49 -4.26
N ASP A 551 25.75 -12.10 -4.22
CA ASP A 551 26.77 -12.76 -3.40
C ASP A 551 26.45 -12.61 -1.90
N TYR A 552 26.13 -11.39 -1.45
CA TYR A 552 25.72 -11.11 -0.06
C TYR A 552 24.56 -11.98 0.40
N THR A 553 23.53 -12.12 -0.44
CA THR A 553 22.31 -12.87 -0.09
C THR A 553 22.60 -14.36 0.14
N VAL A 554 23.57 -14.93 -0.58
CA VAL A 554 23.95 -16.34 -0.48
C VAL A 554 24.97 -16.56 0.63
N GLU A 555 26.05 -15.76 0.64
CA GLU A 555 27.17 -15.90 1.58
C GLU A 555 26.71 -15.75 3.03
N ARG A 556 25.74 -14.87 3.31
CA ARG A 556 25.19 -14.72 4.66
C ARG A 556 24.50 -15.98 5.18
N LEU A 557 23.90 -16.80 4.31
CA LEU A 557 23.24 -18.04 4.71
C LEU A 557 24.29 -19.09 5.03
N PHE A 558 25.31 -19.24 4.18
CA PHE A 558 26.44 -20.11 4.45
C PHE A 558 27.15 -19.76 5.77
N TYR A 559 27.27 -18.48 6.09
CA TYR A 559 27.86 -18.02 7.36
C TYR A 559 27.06 -18.48 8.60
N GLN A 560 25.74 -18.67 8.47
CA GLN A 560 24.86 -19.05 9.60
C GLN A 560 24.69 -20.58 9.74
N MET A 561 25.15 -21.38 8.78
CA MET A 561 24.90 -22.83 8.73
C MET A 561 25.47 -23.61 9.92
N ASP A 562 26.56 -23.14 10.54
CA ASP A 562 27.13 -23.75 11.74
C ASP A 562 26.14 -23.74 12.93
N LYS A 563 25.20 -22.79 12.93
CA LYS A 563 24.17 -22.63 13.97
C LYS A 563 22.78 -23.07 13.48
N LEU A 564 22.48 -22.86 12.21
CA LEU A 564 21.21 -23.14 11.56
C LEU A 564 21.43 -24.04 10.33
N PRO A 565 21.67 -25.36 10.51
CA PRO A 565 22.07 -26.25 9.43
C PRO A 565 20.99 -26.43 8.35
N ASN A 566 19.72 -26.22 8.69
CA ASN A 566 18.59 -26.33 7.75
C ASN A 566 18.64 -25.24 6.65
N LEU A 567 19.42 -24.18 6.83
CA LEU A 567 19.65 -23.15 5.81
C LEU A 567 20.46 -23.64 4.59
N ALA A 568 21.05 -24.84 4.65
CA ALA A 568 21.84 -25.41 3.57
C ALA A 568 21.06 -25.51 2.25
N ALA A 569 19.84 -26.03 2.28
CA ALA A 569 19.02 -26.21 1.07
C ALA A 569 18.57 -24.87 0.45
N PRO A 570 18.05 -23.89 1.21
CA PRO A 570 17.80 -22.55 0.70
C PRO A 570 19.05 -21.85 0.14
N ALA A 571 20.19 -21.97 0.82
CA ALA A 571 21.45 -21.36 0.38
C ALA A 571 21.89 -21.93 -0.97
N GLN A 572 21.83 -23.26 -1.13
CA GLN A 572 22.15 -23.92 -2.40
C GLN A 572 21.16 -23.56 -3.50
N TRP A 573 19.86 -23.48 -3.18
CA TRP A 573 18.84 -23.08 -4.16
C TRP A 573 19.12 -21.67 -4.69
N LEU A 574 19.36 -20.70 -3.80
CA LEU A 574 19.70 -19.32 -4.17
C LEU A 574 21.02 -19.26 -4.95
N GLN A 575 22.05 -19.99 -4.51
CA GLN A 575 23.35 -20.04 -5.18
C GLN A 575 23.21 -20.53 -6.63
N GLN A 576 22.46 -21.61 -6.87
CA GLN A 576 22.25 -22.14 -8.23
C GLN A 576 21.61 -21.10 -9.17
N ARG A 577 20.61 -20.36 -8.69
CA ARG A 577 19.94 -19.31 -9.48
C ARG A 577 20.88 -18.13 -9.73
N PHE A 578 21.53 -17.63 -8.68
CA PHE A 578 22.41 -16.47 -8.78
C PHE A 578 23.67 -16.74 -9.60
N GLU A 579 24.27 -17.93 -9.53
CA GLU A 579 25.38 -18.29 -10.43
C GLU A 579 24.95 -18.29 -11.90
N ARG A 580 23.75 -18.78 -12.22
CA ARG A 580 23.22 -18.75 -13.59
C ARG A 580 23.00 -17.31 -14.06
N ILE A 581 22.48 -16.43 -13.20
CA ILE A 581 22.31 -15.00 -13.49
C ILE A 581 23.66 -14.32 -13.70
N LYS A 582 24.63 -14.52 -12.80
CA LYS A 582 25.97 -13.90 -12.89
C LYS A 582 26.68 -14.27 -14.19
N ASN A 583 26.60 -15.54 -14.58
CA ASN A 583 27.33 -16.06 -15.73
C ASN A 583 26.63 -15.74 -17.07
N GLY A 584 25.30 -15.88 -17.15
CA GLY A 584 24.56 -15.84 -18.42
C GLY A 584 23.80 -14.54 -18.72
N VAL A 585 23.56 -13.66 -17.74
CA VAL A 585 22.62 -12.53 -17.91
C VAL A 585 23.33 -11.19 -18.13
N PRO A 586 22.97 -10.42 -19.16
CA PRO A 586 23.45 -9.05 -19.35
C PRO A 586 23.15 -8.14 -18.14
N PRO A 587 24.03 -7.17 -17.82
CA PRO A 587 23.88 -6.31 -16.64
C PRO A 587 22.49 -5.67 -16.48
N TYR A 588 21.89 -5.17 -17.57
CA TYR A 588 20.60 -4.47 -17.56
C TYR A 588 19.40 -5.34 -17.15
N LEU A 589 19.50 -6.68 -17.25
CA LEU A 589 18.43 -7.61 -16.86
C LEU A 589 18.59 -8.17 -15.45
N ARG A 590 19.76 -8.01 -14.82
CA ARG A 590 20.00 -8.53 -13.45
C ARG A 590 18.98 -8.04 -12.42
N PRO A 591 18.52 -6.77 -12.43
CA PRO A 591 17.49 -6.31 -11.50
C PRO A 591 16.21 -7.16 -11.55
N LYS A 592 15.70 -7.47 -12.76
CA LYS A 592 14.51 -8.30 -12.97
C LYS A 592 14.69 -9.69 -12.36
N PHE A 593 15.77 -10.40 -12.71
CA PHE A 593 15.97 -11.77 -12.24
C PHE A 593 16.30 -11.86 -10.75
N PHE A 594 16.98 -10.85 -10.20
CA PHE A 594 17.16 -10.73 -8.76
C PHE A 594 15.81 -10.60 -8.05
N ALA A 595 14.93 -9.69 -8.52
CA ALA A 595 13.61 -9.49 -7.96
C ALA A 595 12.75 -10.77 -7.99
N ILE A 596 12.67 -11.45 -9.15
CA ILE A 596 11.93 -12.72 -9.29
C ILE A 596 12.44 -13.78 -8.29
N THR A 597 13.77 -13.93 -8.19
CA THR A 597 14.38 -14.96 -7.34
C THR A 597 14.14 -14.66 -5.86
N ILE A 598 14.34 -13.41 -5.43
CA ILE A 598 14.09 -12.98 -4.04
C ILE A 598 12.61 -13.11 -3.68
N TYR A 599 11.71 -12.66 -4.55
CA TYR A 599 10.27 -12.77 -4.34
C TYR A 599 9.83 -14.23 -4.20
N THR A 600 10.32 -15.11 -5.07
CA THR A 600 10.01 -16.55 -5.04
C THR A 600 10.51 -17.20 -3.75
N ALA A 601 11.75 -16.89 -3.35
CA ALA A 601 12.31 -17.36 -2.07
C ALA A 601 11.52 -16.81 -0.88
N TYR A 602 11.09 -15.55 -0.94
CA TYR A 602 10.30 -14.90 0.10
C TYR A 602 8.95 -15.58 0.27
N GLN A 603 8.24 -15.85 -0.84
CA GLN A 603 6.96 -16.56 -0.80
C GLN A 603 7.11 -17.98 -0.27
N ALA A 604 8.19 -18.69 -0.63
CA ALA A 604 8.47 -20.01 -0.08
C ALA A 604 8.73 -19.96 1.44
N ALA A 605 9.52 -18.99 1.92
CA ALA A 605 9.78 -18.78 3.34
C ALA A 605 8.50 -18.41 4.12
N ARG A 606 7.69 -17.49 3.58
CA ARG A 606 6.40 -17.10 4.15
C ARG A 606 5.45 -18.29 4.22
N ARG A 607 5.36 -19.08 3.16
CA ARG A 607 4.56 -20.31 3.12
C ARG A 607 5.02 -21.31 4.18
N ALA A 608 6.33 -21.55 4.30
CA ALA A 608 6.90 -22.43 5.31
C ALA A 608 6.55 -21.97 6.75
N ALA A 609 6.52 -20.67 7.02
CA ALA A 609 6.05 -20.14 8.30
C ALA A 609 4.54 -20.39 8.51
N LEU A 610 3.71 -20.04 7.52
CA LEU A 610 2.26 -20.15 7.60
C LEU A 610 1.76 -21.60 7.77
N GLU A 611 2.43 -22.57 7.14
CA GLU A 611 2.12 -24.01 7.27
C GLU A 611 2.43 -24.55 8.68
N GLN A 612 3.31 -23.88 9.44
CA GLN A 612 3.63 -24.23 10.83
C GLN A 612 2.75 -23.52 11.85
N PHE A 613 2.06 -22.44 11.45
CA PHE A 613 1.15 -21.73 12.33
C PHE A 613 -0.20 -22.46 12.47
N SER A 614 -0.95 -22.05 13.48
CA SER A 614 -2.30 -22.53 13.76
C SER A 614 -3.27 -22.30 12.59
N GLU A 615 -4.35 -23.06 12.55
CA GLU A 615 -5.47 -22.87 11.61
C GLU A 615 -6.08 -21.45 11.70
N PHE A 616 -5.99 -20.79 12.86
CA PHE A 616 -6.39 -19.39 12.99
C PHE A 616 -5.63 -18.47 12.03
N VAL A 617 -4.30 -18.62 12.00
CA VAL A 617 -3.40 -17.79 11.21
C VAL A 617 -3.37 -18.21 9.74
N SER A 618 -3.21 -19.51 9.47
CA SER A 618 -3.01 -20.00 8.10
C SER A 618 -4.22 -19.77 7.20
N THR A 619 -5.44 -19.86 7.75
CA THR A 619 -6.68 -19.49 7.03
C THR A 619 -7.12 -18.05 7.29
N GLY A 620 -6.34 -17.28 8.03
CA GLY A 620 -6.65 -15.90 8.40
C GLY A 620 -6.44 -14.92 7.25
N HIS A 621 -6.98 -13.72 7.40
CA HIS A 621 -6.74 -12.62 6.47
C HIS A 621 -5.25 -12.22 6.48
N GLU A 622 -4.74 -11.62 5.40
CA GLU A 622 -3.33 -11.19 5.26
C GLU A 622 -2.81 -10.38 6.46
N PHE A 623 -3.61 -9.47 7.01
CA PHE A 623 -3.28 -8.72 8.22
C PHE A 623 -2.98 -9.63 9.44
N THR A 624 -3.80 -10.66 9.68
CA THR A 624 -3.55 -11.66 10.74
C THR A 624 -2.24 -12.39 10.49
N GLN A 625 -1.96 -12.77 9.24
CA GLN A 625 -0.72 -13.42 8.85
C GLN A 625 0.50 -12.51 9.06
N ASN A 626 0.39 -11.23 8.67
CA ASN A 626 1.47 -10.26 8.84
C ASN A 626 1.79 -10.02 10.33
N LEU A 627 0.77 -9.90 11.18
CA LEU A 627 0.98 -9.83 12.63
C LEU A 627 1.64 -11.11 13.18
N ALA A 628 1.21 -12.29 12.71
CA ALA A 628 1.80 -13.56 13.15
C ALA A 628 3.27 -13.71 12.73
N LEU A 629 3.67 -13.15 11.58
CA LEU A 629 5.08 -13.11 11.15
C LEU A 629 5.95 -12.27 12.08
N CYS A 630 5.40 -11.35 12.89
CA CYS A 630 6.16 -10.73 13.98
C CYS A 630 6.66 -11.76 15.00
N ALA A 631 5.99 -12.91 15.19
CA ALA A 631 6.53 -14.00 16.01
C ALA A 631 7.86 -14.53 15.46
N VAL A 632 7.98 -14.66 14.14
CA VAL A 632 9.22 -15.05 13.45
C VAL A 632 10.27 -13.95 13.56
N GLN A 633 9.89 -12.67 13.59
CA GLN A 633 10.84 -11.56 13.80
C GLN A 633 11.45 -11.58 15.21
N MET A 634 10.61 -11.82 16.22
CA MET A 634 10.99 -11.63 17.62
C MET A 634 11.62 -12.88 18.22
N HIS A 635 11.21 -14.08 17.81
CA HIS A 635 11.65 -15.34 18.40
C HIS A 635 12.73 -16.02 17.55
N GLY A 636 13.95 -16.06 18.07
CA GLY A 636 15.06 -16.75 17.41
C GLY A 636 16.34 -16.76 18.22
N ILE A 637 17.43 -17.26 17.63
CA ILE A 637 18.71 -17.48 18.30
C ILE A 637 19.63 -16.29 18.09
N VAL A 638 20.14 -15.71 19.17
CA VAL A 638 21.24 -14.73 19.14
C VAL A 638 22.38 -15.21 20.05
N GLN A 639 23.62 -14.81 19.74
CA GLN A 639 24.78 -15.24 20.54
C GLN A 639 24.86 -14.54 21.89
N SER A 640 24.26 -13.35 22.03
CA SER A 640 24.40 -12.48 23.20
C SER A 640 23.28 -12.64 24.24
N ALA A 641 22.22 -13.39 23.95
CA ALA A 641 21.07 -13.57 24.82
C ALA A 641 20.45 -14.98 24.65
N SER A 642 19.86 -15.52 25.71
CA SER A 642 19.35 -16.89 25.75
C SER A 642 18.26 -17.07 26.82
N LEU A 643 17.58 -18.21 26.82
CA LEU A 643 16.82 -18.73 27.96
C LEU A 643 17.62 -19.70 28.84
N ASP A 644 18.86 -20.02 28.46
CA ASP A 644 19.79 -20.88 29.19
C ASP A 644 21.11 -20.13 29.45
N PRO A 645 21.66 -20.15 30.68
CA PRO A 645 22.88 -19.40 30.99
C PRO A 645 24.14 -19.99 30.35
N GLY A 646 24.15 -21.27 29.97
CA GLY A 646 25.29 -22.03 29.46
C GLY A 646 25.40 -22.09 27.93
N GLY A 647 24.33 -21.78 27.19
CA GLY A 647 24.34 -21.83 25.72
C GLY A 647 23.25 -20.99 25.08
N ALA A 648 23.39 -20.67 23.80
CA ALA A 648 22.38 -19.89 23.05
C ALA A 648 21.15 -20.76 22.75
N THR A 649 19.97 -20.23 23.05
CA THR A 649 18.67 -20.86 22.77
C THR A 649 17.73 -19.84 22.15
N PRO A 650 16.70 -20.27 21.40
CA PRO A 650 15.68 -19.38 20.89
C PRO A 650 15.04 -18.59 22.03
N SER A 651 15.01 -17.27 21.90
CA SER A 651 14.48 -16.36 22.92
C SER A 651 13.73 -15.21 22.24
N LEU A 652 12.70 -14.70 22.90
CA LEU A 652 11.91 -13.58 22.40
C LEU A 652 12.62 -12.24 22.65
N ALA A 653 12.78 -11.44 21.61
CA ALA A 653 13.09 -10.02 21.71
C ALA A 653 11.82 -9.22 22.06
N ALA A 654 11.93 -8.22 22.93
CA ALA A 654 10.82 -7.27 23.11
C ALA A 654 10.55 -6.46 21.83
N GLY A 655 11.60 -6.19 21.05
CA GLY A 655 11.53 -5.27 19.92
C GLY A 655 12.77 -5.16 19.06
N LEU A 656 12.59 -4.78 17.80
CA LEU A 656 13.70 -4.54 16.87
C LEU A 656 13.73 -3.06 16.42
N PRO A 657 14.92 -2.41 16.37
CA PRO A 657 16.24 -3.00 16.66
C PRO A 657 16.69 -2.90 18.12
N HIS A 658 16.05 -2.05 18.93
CA HIS A 658 16.58 -1.59 20.22
C HIS A 658 16.70 -2.69 21.29
N PHE A 659 15.76 -3.65 21.31
CA PHE A 659 15.64 -4.67 22.36
C PHE A 659 15.89 -6.09 21.80
N SER A 660 16.98 -6.22 21.04
CA SER A 660 17.25 -7.41 20.23
C SER A 660 18.44 -8.25 20.72
N THR A 661 19.33 -7.70 21.55
CA THR A 661 20.60 -8.34 21.90
C THR A 661 21.01 -8.10 23.35
N GLY A 662 21.91 -8.95 23.86
CA GLY A 662 22.48 -8.82 25.20
C GLY A 662 21.42 -8.88 26.32
N TRP A 663 21.69 -8.18 27.40
CA TRP A 663 20.78 -8.05 28.54
C TRP A 663 19.44 -7.40 28.17
N ALA A 664 19.39 -6.61 27.08
CA ALA A 664 18.24 -5.84 26.66
C ALA A 664 17.24 -6.62 25.78
N ARG A 665 17.48 -7.90 25.50
CA ARG A 665 16.61 -8.70 24.62
C ARG A 665 15.32 -9.15 25.32
N CYS A 666 15.45 -9.83 26.45
CA CYS A 666 14.35 -10.54 27.09
C CYS A 666 13.88 -9.82 28.35
N TRP A 667 12.66 -9.32 28.30
CA TRP A 667 11.97 -8.66 29.39
C TRP A 667 10.75 -9.49 29.80
N GLY A 668 10.64 -9.89 31.06
CA GLY A 668 9.58 -10.76 31.57
C GLY A 668 8.20 -10.20 31.29
N ARG A 669 8.01 -8.89 31.50
CA ARG A 669 6.79 -8.19 31.16
C ARG A 669 6.43 -8.35 29.68
N ASP A 670 7.31 -7.94 28.78
CA ASP A 670 7.08 -8.00 27.34
C ASP A 670 6.88 -9.42 26.84
N VAL A 671 7.66 -10.38 27.37
CA VAL A 671 7.51 -11.80 27.06
C VAL A 671 6.12 -12.26 27.39
N PHE A 672 5.64 -12.04 28.61
CA PHE A 672 4.34 -12.56 29.02
C PHE A 672 3.17 -11.76 28.42
N ILE A 673 3.27 -10.45 28.21
CA ILE A 673 2.23 -9.74 27.43
C ILE A 673 2.17 -10.26 25.98
N SER A 674 3.30 -10.68 25.41
CA SER A 674 3.38 -11.14 24.02
C SER A 674 3.15 -12.65 23.83
N LEU A 675 3.14 -13.43 24.91
CA LEU A 675 3.21 -14.89 24.80
C LEU A 675 1.91 -15.47 24.25
N ARG A 676 0.75 -14.98 24.70
CA ARG A 676 -0.56 -15.41 24.20
C ARG A 676 -0.68 -15.25 22.68
N GLY A 677 -0.42 -14.05 22.14
CA GLY A 677 -0.61 -13.77 20.73
C GLY A 677 0.49 -14.33 19.84
N LEU A 678 1.77 -14.17 20.20
CA LEU A 678 2.89 -14.60 19.34
C LEU A 678 3.25 -16.08 19.45
N PHE A 679 2.85 -16.77 20.53
CA PHE A 679 3.12 -18.21 20.68
C PHE A 679 1.84 -19.05 20.74
N LEU A 680 0.86 -18.72 21.58
CA LEU A 680 -0.30 -19.60 21.76
C LEU A 680 -1.27 -19.49 20.57
N ALA A 681 -1.65 -18.28 20.18
CA ALA A 681 -2.54 -18.05 19.03
C ALA A 681 -1.89 -18.50 17.71
N THR A 682 -0.57 -18.42 17.59
CA THR A 682 0.20 -18.93 16.44
C THR A 682 0.44 -20.44 16.50
N GLY A 683 0.26 -21.11 17.64
CA GLY A 683 0.46 -22.56 17.81
C GLY A 683 1.88 -23.00 18.21
N ASN A 684 2.80 -22.07 18.47
CA ASN A 684 4.15 -22.35 18.97
C ASN A 684 4.17 -22.62 20.50
N TYR A 685 3.47 -23.66 20.93
CA TYR A 685 3.35 -24.02 22.35
C TYR A 685 4.70 -24.37 22.99
N GLU A 686 5.59 -25.07 22.28
CA GLU A 686 6.90 -25.44 22.83
C GLU A 686 7.78 -24.21 23.09
N GLY A 687 7.71 -23.19 22.23
CA GLY A 687 8.36 -21.90 22.47
C GLY A 687 7.83 -21.23 23.74
N ALA A 688 6.50 -21.16 23.90
CA ALA A 688 5.86 -20.62 25.11
C ALA A 688 6.30 -21.37 26.38
N ARG A 689 6.25 -22.71 26.34
CA ARG A 689 6.66 -23.58 27.45
C ARG A 689 8.09 -23.29 27.90
N LYS A 690 9.05 -23.21 26.97
CA LYS A 690 10.45 -22.91 27.29
C LYS A 690 10.62 -21.55 27.98
N HIS A 691 9.90 -20.52 27.52
CA HIS A 691 9.94 -19.20 28.16
C HIS A 691 9.37 -19.25 29.59
N ILE A 692 8.20 -19.87 29.78
CA ILE A 692 7.58 -20.04 31.10
C ILE A 692 8.55 -20.73 32.08
N LEU A 693 9.14 -21.86 31.68
CA LEU A 693 10.05 -22.62 32.55
C LEU A 693 11.36 -21.87 32.84
N ALA A 694 11.90 -21.13 31.85
CA ALA A 694 13.10 -20.32 32.03
C ALA A 694 12.89 -19.20 33.05
N PHE A 695 11.79 -18.45 32.95
CA PHE A 695 11.45 -17.42 33.95
C PHE A 695 11.04 -18.03 35.29
N ALA A 696 10.34 -19.18 35.32
CA ALA A 696 10.04 -19.92 36.55
C ALA A 696 11.30 -20.33 37.31
N SER A 697 12.38 -20.64 36.59
CA SER A 697 13.67 -20.97 37.22
C SER A 697 14.23 -19.80 38.01
N THR A 698 13.94 -18.57 37.58
CA THR A 698 14.44 -17.33 38.19
C THR A 698 13.60 -16.79 39.33
N LEU A 699 12.44 -17.36 39.69
CA LEU A 699 11.65 -16.81 40.79
C LEU A 699 12.50 -16.60 42.05
N LYS A 700 12.41 -15.40 42.61
CA LYS A 700 13.12 -14.95 43.80
C LYS A 700 12.29 -13.88 44.50
N HIS A 701 12.26 -13.87 45.83
CA HIS A 701 11.44 -12.95 46.64
C HIS A 701 9.92 -13.06 46.38
N GLY A 702 9.45 -14.11 45.71
CA GLY A 702 8.07 -14.21 45.22
C GLY A 702 7.82 -13.42 43.92
N LEU A 703 8.88 -12.92 43.26
CA LEU A 703 8.80 -12.13 42.04
C LEU A 703 9.50 -12.80 40.84
N ILE A 704 8.94 -12.56 39.66
CA ILE A 704 9.55 -12.85 38.36
C ILE A 704 10.30 -11.60 37.91
N PRO A 705 11.53 -11.73 37.39
CA PRO A 705 12.33 -10.56 37.04
C PRO A 705 11.74 -9.81 35.84
N ASN A 706 12.02 -8.51 35.76
CA ASN A 706 11.78 -7.76 34.53
C ASN A 706 12.86 -8.11 33.51
N LEU A 707 14.12 -7.81 33.83
CA LEU A 707 15.25 -8.13 32.95
C LEU A 707 15.76 -9.54 33.25
N LEU A 708 15.83 -10.41 32.24
CA LEU A 708 16.24 -11.82 32.40
C LEU A 708 17.76 -12.03 32.39
N ASP A 709 18.49 -11.28 31.56
CA ASP A 709 19.94 -11.44 31.29
C ASP A 709 20.39 -12.91 31.15
N SER A 710 19.73 -13.65 30.27
CA SER A 710 20.02 -15.07 30.03
C SER A 710 20.04 -15.94 31.29
N VAL A 711 19.20 -15.62 32.28
CA VAL A 711 19.11 -16.34 33.56
C VAL A 711 20.38 -16.16 34.43
N ARG A 712 21.35 -15.36 33.97
CA ARG A 712 22.64 -15.16 34.66
C ARG A 712 22.50 -14.14 35.78
N SER A 713 22.05 -12.94 35.45
CA SER A 713 21.93 -11.79 36.36
C SER A 713 20.59 -11.07 36.25
N PRO A 714 19.47 -11.76 36.51
CA PRO A 714 18.14 -11.15 36.40
C PRO A 714 17.90 -10.02 37.42
N ARG A 715 17.07 -9.03 37.07
CA ARG A 715 16.71 -7.87 37.92
C ARG A 715 15.23 -7.89 38.35
N TYR A 716 14.97 -7.68 39.64
CA TYR A 716 13.64 -7.77 40.28
C TYR A 716 13.10 -6.39 40.67
N ASN A 717 12.92 -5.52 39.68
CA ASN A 717 12.34 -4.19 39.86
C ASN A 717 10.88 -4.11 39.34
N SER A 718 10.31 -5.23 38.88
CA SER A 718 8.93 -5.32 38.39
C SER A 718 8.03 -6.02 39.39
N ARG A 719 6.88 -5.40 39.65
CA ARG A 719 5.77 -5.94 40.46
C ARG A 719 4.71 -6.61 39.60
N ASP A 720 4.65 -6.28 38.31
CA ASP A 720 3.65 -6.76 37.36
C ASP A 720 4.05 -8.05 36.64
N SER A 721 5.34 -8.31 36.41
CA SER A 721 5.86 -9.53 35.75
C SER A 721 5.34 -10.85 36.34
N PRO A 722 5.23 -11.05 37.68
CA PRO A 722 4.68 -12.28 38.23
C PRO A 722 3.25 -12.52 37.75
N TRP A 723 2.41 -11.49 37.78
CA TRP A 723 1.00 -11.57 37.41
C TRP A 723 0.83 -11.85 35.92
N TRP A 724 1.62 -11.18 35.06
CA TRP A 724 1.63 -11.49 33.64
C TRP A 724 2.02 -12.95 33.36
N MET A 725 3.01 -13.48 34.08
CA MET A 725 3.40 -14.89 33.96
C MET A 725 2.28 -15.83 34.40
N LEU A 726 1.61 -15.57 35.52
CA LEU A 726 0.49 -16.39 35.99
C LEU A 726 -0.66 -16.41 34.97
N GLN A 727 -1.06 -15.25 34.46
CA GLN A 727 -2.05 -15.15 33.38
C GLN A 727 -1.67 -16.00 32.16
N ASN A 728 -0.39 -15.98 31.77
CA ASN A 728 0.07 -16.74 30.61
C ASN A 728 0.21 -18.24 30.87
N ILE A 729 0.44 -18.67 32.11
CA ILE A 729 0.34 -20.08 32.47
C ILE A 729 -1.13 -20.53 32.35
N GLN A 730 -2.07 -19.70 32.81
CA GLN A 730 -3.50 -19.95 32.63
C GLN A 730 -3.86 -20.05 31.13
N ASP A 731 -3.43 -19.08 30.32
CA ASP A 731 -3.65 -19.08 28.87
C ASP A 731 -3.01 -20.32 28.21
N TYR A 732 -1.78 -20.69 28.59
CA TYR A 732 -1.10 -21.89 28.10
C TYR A 732 -1.92 -23.13 28.41
N VAL A 733 -2.42 -23.27 29.64
CA VAL A 733 -3.18 -24.45 30.05
C VAL A 733 -4.53 -24.54 29.32
N ASN A 734 -5.12 -23.39 28.99
CA ASN A 734 -6.38 -23.31 28.25
C ASN A 734 -6.21 -23.55 26.74
N MET A 735 -5.12 -23.10 26.14
CA MET A 735 -4.92 -23.11 24.69
C MET A 735 -4.06 -24.28 24.20
N ALA A 736 -3.05 -24.70 24.96
CA ALA A 736 -2.13 -25.75 24.53
C ALA A 736 -2.76 -27.14 24.63
N PRO A 737 -2.50 -28.04 23.66
CA PRO A 737 -2.89 -29.45 23.77
C PRO A 737 -2.31 -30.09 25.03
N ASN A 738 -3.17 -30.67 25.88
CA ASN A 738 -2.80 -31.20 27.20
C ASN A 738 -2.06 -30.17 28.10
N GLY A 739 -2.32 -28.87 27.93
CA GLY A 739 -1.57 -27.80 28.57
C GLY A 739 -1.45 -27.92 30.10
N ILE A 740 -2.42 -28.55 30.76
CA ILE A 740 -2.44 -28.79 32.21
C ILE A 740 -1.23 -29.58 32.74
N SER A 741 -0.57 -30.38 31.89
CA SER A 741 0.61 -31.14 32.31
C SER A 741 1.80 -30.26 32.67
N ILE A 742 1.85 -29.01 32.16
CA ILE A 742 2.94 -28.08 32.46
C ILE A 742 3.05 -27.79 33.96
N LEU A 743 1.94 -27.88 34.71
CA LEU A 743 1.91 -27.65 36.15
C LEU A 743 2.75 -28.66 36.93
N SER A 744 2.84 -29.90 36.43
CA SER A 744 3.64 -30.97 37.04
C SER A 744 5.09 -30.98 36.58
N GLU A 745 5.48 -30.09 35.66
CA GLU A 745 6.85 -30.06 35.15
C GLU A 745 7.82 -29.50 36.17
N THR A 746 8.95 -30.19 36.29
CA THR A 746 10.00 -29.85 37.24
C THR A 746 10.94 -28.79 36.68
N VAL A 747 11.07 -27.68 37.41
CA VAL A 747 11.96 -26.56 37.10
C VAL A 747 13.15 -26.59 38.06
N ARG A 748 14.37 -26.60 37.52
CA ARG A 748 15.58 -26.39 38.34
C ARG A 748 15.68 -24.94 38.75
N ARG A 749 15.81 -24.67 40.04
CA ARG A 749 15.71 -23.33 40.61
C ARG A 749 17.05 -22.60 40.57
N ARG A 750 17.10 -21.47 39.85
CA ARG A 750 18.32 -20.67 39.65
C ARG A 750 18.88 -20.13 40.96
N PHE A 751 18.02 -19.75 41.90
CA PHE A 751 18.39 -19.23 43.21
C PHE A 751 18.07 -20.24 44.32
N PRO A 752 18.86 -20.29 45.42
CA PRO A 752 18.55 -21.08 46.60
C PRO A 752 17.20 -20.68 47.24
N ALA A 753 16.60 -21.58 48.02
CA ALA A 753 15.28 -21.39 48.62
C ALA A 753 15.20 -20.24 49.65
N ASP A 754 16.35 -19.78 50.16
CA ASP A 754 16.45 -18.65 51.10
C ASP A 754 16.58 -17.28 50.41
N ASP A 755 16.41 -17.22 49.09
CA ASP A 755 16.64 -16.06 48.22
C ASP A 755 18.07 -15.47 48.25
N SER A 756 19.05 -16.18 48.80
CA SER A 756 20.43 -15.70 48.78
C SER A 756 20.91 -15.55 47.33
N TRP A 757 21.62 -14.46 47.04
CA TRP A 757 22.17 -14.29 45.70
C TRP A 757 23.40 -15.16 45.51
N VAL A 758 23.43 -15.91 44.41
CA VAL A 758 24.56 -16.73 44.00
C VAL A 758 24.78 -16.58 42.49
N ALA A 759 26.04 -16.67 42.05
CA ALA A 759 26.37 -16.71 40.63
C ALA A 759 25.75 -17.95 39.97
N TRP A 760 25.46 -17.88 38.66
CA TRP A 760 24.73 -18.95 37.97
C TRP A 760 25.51 -20.27 37.88
N ASN A 761 26.82 -20.20 38.04
CA ASN A 761 27.75 -21.32 38.08
C ASN A 761 28.17 -21.71 39.51
N ASP A 762 27.58 -21.12 40.55
CA ASP A 762 27.77 -21.55 41.94
C ASP A 762 27.10 -22.92 42.14
N PRO A 763 27.69 -23.87 42.88
CA PRO A 763 27.08 -25.18 43.14
C PRO A 763 25.69 -25.13 43.80
N ARG A 764 25.33 -24.01 44.45
CA ARG A 764 24.00 -23.77 45.04
C ARG A 764 22.97 -23.31 44.02
N ALA A 765 23.39 -22.78 42.87
CA ALA A 765 22.49 -22.48 41.76
C ALA A 765 22.00 -23.79 41.16
N TYR A 766 20.69 -23.90 40.88
CA TYR A 766 20.07 -25.12 40.33
C TYR A 766 20.20 -26.35 41.23
N ALA A 767 20.45 -26.17 42.53
CA ALA A 767 20.67 -27.26 43.49
C ALA A 767 19.39 -27.97 43.95
N TYR A 768 18.23 -27.33 43.78
CA TYR A 768 16.92 -27.93 44.05
C TYR A 768 15.95 -27.63 42.90
N THR A 769 14.82 -28.32 42.94
CA THR A 769 13.78 -28.23 41.93
C THR A 769 12.44 -27.91 42.56
N SER A 770 11.57 -27.26 41.79
CA SER A 770 10.16 -27.08 42.12
C SER A 770 9.32 -27.42 40.90
N THR A 771 8.13 -27.99 41.10
CA THR A 771 7.12 -28.07 40.05
C THR A 771 6.60 -26.68 39.71
N LEU A 772 6.11 -26.46 38.49
CA LEU A 772 5.51 -25.17 38.14
C LEU A 772 4.31 -24.82 39.03
N ALA A 773 3.53 -25.82 39.49
CA ALA A 773 2.47 -25.62 40.48
C ALA A 773 3.01 -25.06 41.81
N GLU A 774 4.14 -25.57 42.31
CA GLU A 774 4.80 -25.04 43.51
C GLU A 774 5.32 -23.61 43.30
N VAL A 775 5.79 -23.27 42.08
CA VAL A 775 6.20 -21.90 41.74
C VAL A 775 5.02 -20.93 41.82
N ILE A 776 3.85 -21.32 41.30
CA ILE A 776 2.61 -20.53 41.37
C ILE A 776 2.21 -20.33 42.84
N GLN A 777 2.17 -21.41 43.62
CA GLN A 777 1.88 -21.36 45.05
C GLN A 777 2.87 -20.46 45.80
N GLU A 778 4.17 -20.52 45.48
CA GLU A 778 5.19 -19.67 46.11
C GLU A 778 4.94 -18.18 45.83
N ILE A 779 4.61 -17.80 44.58
CA ILE A 779 4.29 -16.42 44.22
C ILE A 779 3.12 -15.91 45.07
N LEU A 780 2.00 -16.65 45.06
CA LEU A 780 0.78 -16.23 45.76
C LEU A 780 0.98 -16.18 47.28
N GLN A 781 1.64 -17.20 47.85
CA GLN A 781 1.95 -17.27 49.28
C GLN A 781 2.87 -16.13 49.73
N ARG A 782 3.88 -15.77 48.93
CA ARG A 782 4.80 -14.68 49.30
C ARG A 782 4.13 -13.32 49.26
N HIS A 783 3.26 -13.06 48.29
CA HIS A 783 2.45 -11.84 48.27
C HIS A 783 1.51 -11.76 49.48
N ALA A 784 0.83 -12.87 49.81
CA ALA A 784 -0.06 -12.96 50.96
C ALA A 784 0.66 -12.72 52.31
N SER A 785 1.88 -13.22 52.46
CA SER A 785 2.72 -13.01 53.64
C SER A 785 3.37 -11.62 53.71
N GLY A 786 3.41 -10.90 52.59
CA GLY A 786 4.16 -9.66 52.43
C GLY A 786 5.61 -9.90 51.99
N ILE A 787 6.06 -9.06 51.06
CA ILE A 787 7.40 -9.07 50.47
C ILE A 787 8.10 -7.78 50.86
N SER A 788 9.28 -7.88 51.46
CA SER A 788 10.15 -6.74 51.74
C SER A 788 11.60 -7.13 51.51
N PHE A 789 12.25 -6.48 50.56
CA PHE A 789 13.67 -6.70 50.27
C PHE A 789 14.32 -5.45 49.68
N ARG A 790 15.65 -5.46 49.67
CA ARG A 790 16.47 -4.48 48.94
C ARG A 790 17.05 -5.16 47.71
N GLU A 791 16.93 -4.53 46.54
CA GLU A 791 17.46 -5.08 45.28
C GLU A 791 18.92 -5.53 45.43
N HIS A 792 19.23 -6.71 44.91
CA HIS A 792 20.60 -7.21 44.91
C HIS A 792 21.50 -6.29 44.08
N ASN A 793 22.70 -5.97 44.58
CA ASN A 793 23.62 -4.99 43.98
C ASN A 793 23.06 -3.56 43.88
N ALA A 794 22.09 -3.19 44.73
CA ALA A 794 21.56 -1.82 44.81
C ALA A 794 22.67 -0.75 44.88
N GLY A 795 22.59 0.22 43.97
CA GLY A 795 23.55 1.29 43.81
C GLY A 795 23.82 1.60 42.33
N PRO A 796 24.74 2.54 42.04
CA PRO A 796 24.98 3.02 40.68
C PRO A 796 25.39 1.96 39.66
N ASN A 797 25.96 0.83 40.10
CA ASN A 797 26.33 -0.28 39.22
C ASN A 797 25.12 -1.02 38.66
N LEU A 798 23.98 -1.00 39.36
CA LEU A 798 22.73 -1.61 38.93
C LEU A 798 21.84 -0.59 38.21
N ASP A 799 21.75 0.62 38.77
CA ASP A 799 20.93 1.70 38.23
C ASP A 799 21.56 3.04 38.60
N THR A 800 22.06 3.78 37.61
CA THR A 800 22.75 5.06 37.80
C THR A 800 21.80 6.22 38.05
N GLN A 801 20.50 6.02 37.82
CA GLN A 801 19.48 7.07 37.91
C GLN A 801 18.70 6.97 39.22
N MET A 802 18.34 5.77 39.65
CA MET A 802 17.48 5.52 40.81
C MET A 802 18.08 6.01 42.13
N LYS A 803 17.24 6.61 42.99
CA LYS A 803 17.62 7.00 44.35
C LYS A 803 17.76 5.79 45.27
N VAL A 804 18.55 5.93 46.34
CA VAL A 804 18.82 4.87 47.34
C VAL A 804 17.55 4.23 47.93
N ALA A 805 16.48 5.03 48.09
CA ALA A 805 15.20 4.57 48.59
C ALA A 805 14.40 3.74 47.56
N GLY A 806 14.60 3.96 46.26
CA GLY A 806 13.89 3.26 45.19
C GLY A 806 14.24 1.78 45.09
N PHE A 807 15.45 1.39 45.54
CA PHE A 807 15.91 -0.01 45.58
C PHE A 807 15.25 -0.86 46.67
N ASN A 808 14.52 -0.24 47.60
CA ASN A 808 13.75 -0.99 48.60
C ASN A 808 12.37 -1.28 48.02
N ILE A 809 12.01 -2.56 47.95
CA ILE A 809 10.75 -3.03 47.39
C ILE A 809 9.92 -3.62 48.52
N ASP A 810 8.77 -3.01 48.75
CA ASP A 810 7.76 -3.46 49.70
C ASP A 810 6.46 -3.72 48.94
N ILE A 811 5.87 -4.91 49.14
CA ILE A 811 4.61 -5.36 48.56
C ILE A 811 3.81 -6.09 49.65
N TYR A 812 2.55 -5.78 49.80
CA TYR A 812 1.68 -6.41 50.80
C TYR A 812 0.23 -6.43 50.34
N VAL A 813 -0.56 -7.35 50.90
CA VAL A 813 -2.00 -7.41 50.67
C VAL A 813 -2.72 -6.62 51.76
N ASP A 814 -3.57 -5.68 51.38
CA ASP A 814 -4.53 -5.07 52.31
C ASP A 814 -5.69 -6.04 52.53
N TRP A 815 -5.66 -6.81 53.62
CA TRP A 815 -6.68 -7.80 53.95
C TRP A 815 -8.08 -7.23 54.27
N LYS A 816 -8.27 -5.91 54.22
CA LYS A 816 -9.61 -5.29 54.23
C LYS A 816 -10.27 -5.25 52.85
N THR A 817 -9.47 -5.22 51.80
CA THR A 817 -9.91 -5.07 50.40
C THR A 817 -9.47 -6.23 49.50
N GLY A 818 -8.43 -6.97 49.91
CA GLY A 818 -7.78 -8.00 49.12
C GLY A 818 -6.78 -7.44 48.11
N PHE A 819 -6.62 -6.11 48.01
CA PHE A 819 -5.76 -5.53 46.99
C PHE A 819 -4.27 -5.65 47.35
N ILE A 820 -3.46 -5.85 46.33
CA ILE A 820 -2.00 -5.87 46.46
C ILE A 820 -1.48 -4.45 46.33
N PHE A 821 -0.96 -3.94 47.44
CA PHE A 821 -0.26 -2.67 47.51
C PHE A 821 1.23 -2.88 47.34
N GLY A 822 1.91 -1.95 46.68
CA GLY A 822 3.36 -1.95 46.69
C GLY A 822 3.98 -0.79 45.93
N GLY A 823 5.31 -0.72 46.00
CA GLY A 823 6.08 0.35 45.37
C GLY A 823 6.21 1.61 46.23
N SER A 824 6.84 2.64 45.67
CA SER A 824 7.01 3.95 46.30
C SER A 824 7.09 5.04 45.24
N VAL A 825 7.05 6.30 45.67
CA VAL A 825 7.28 7.46 44.81
C VAL A 825 8.66 7.49 44.15
N TYR A 826 9.59 6.61 44.55
CA TYR A 826 10.96 6.54 44.04
C TYR A 826 11.24 5.30 43.17
N ASN A 827 10.22 4.49 42.83
CA ASN A 827 10.40 3.31 41.98
C ASN A 827 9.32 3.16 40.90
N CYS A 828 9.57 2.21 40.00
CA CYS A 828 8.84 2.00 38.76
C CYS A 828 8.44 0.53 38.60
N GLY A 829 7.52 0.05 39.46
CA GLY A 829 7.18 -1.37 39.51
C GLY A 829 6.21 -1.88 38.45
N THR A 830 5.67 -1.01 37.59
CA THR A 830 4.67 -1.36 36.55
C THR A 830 5.22 -1.03 35.18
N TRP A 831 4.57 -1.47 34.10
CA TRP A 831 4.98 -1.16 32.71
C TRP A 831 5.18 0.32 32.39
N MET A 832 4.49 1.22 33.10
CA MET A 832 4.76 2.64 33.06
C MET A 832 6.02 2.97 33.89
N ASP A 833 7.22 2.63 33.41
CA ASP A 833 8.44 2.51 34.22
C ASP A 833 9.55 3.55 33.98
N LYS A 834 9.25 4.66 33.30
CA LYS A 834 10.27 5.69 33.02
C LYS A 834 10.82 6.34 34.30
N MET A 835 12.07 6.02 34.65
CA MET A 835 12.86 6.70 35.68
C MET A 835 13.45 7.99 35.12
N GLY A 836 13.25 9.12 35.80
CA GLY A 836 13.81 10.41 35.39
C GLY A 836 15.35 10.42 35.43
N GLU A 837 15.96 11.03 34.43
CA GLU A 837 17.42 11.06 34.21
C GLU A 837 18.00 12.47 34.22
N SER A 838 17.21 13.51 33.92
CA SER A 838 17.75 14.86 33.71
C SER A 838 18.22 15.49 35.03
N GLU A 839 19.53 15.71 35.12
CA GLU A 839 20.10 16.54 36.20
C GLU A 839 19.72 18.00 36.01
N LYS A 840 19.66 18.46 34.75
CA LYS A 840 19.38 19.84 34.39
C LYS A 840 17.98 20.26 34.81
N ALA A 841 16.97 19.44 34.50
CA ALA A 841 15.60 19.66 34.96
C ALA A 841 15.37 19.20 36.41
N GLY A 842 16.39 18.72 37.14
CA GLY A 842 16.22 18.25 38.52
C GLY A 842 15.36 16.99 38.69
N THR A 843 15.12 16.23 37.62
CA THR A 843 14.26 15.03 37.63
C THR A 843 15.00 13.72 37.81
N LYS A 844 16.34 13.73 37.91
CA LYS A 844 17.15 12.52 38.10
C LYS A 844 16.72 11.72 39.34
N GLY A 845 16.40 10.45 39.11
CA GLY A 845 15.93 9.52 40.14
C GLY A 845 14.51 9.81 40.65
N ILE A 846 13.73 10.61 39.92
CA ILE A 846 12.31 10.85 40.15
C ILE A 846 11.53 10.23 39.00
N PRO A 847 10.76 9.15 39.24
CA PRO A 847 9.93 8.54 38.20
C PRO A 847 8.98 9.53 37.53
N GLY A 848 8.71 9.31 36.24
CA GLY A 848 7.67 10.04 35.51
C GLY A 848 6.26 9.59 35.87
N THR A 849 6.11 8.30 36.18
CA THR A 849 4.83 7.64 36.47
C THR A 849 4.98 6.57 37.56
N PRO A 850 5.33 6.94 38.81
CA PRO A 850 5.28 5.95 39.88
C PRO A 850 3.82 5.49 40.03
N ARG A 851 3.58 4.19 40.07
CA ARG A 851 2.24 3.63 40.29
C ARG A 851 2.20 2.84 41.59
N ASP A 852 2.71 3.47 42.64
CA ASP A 852 2.68 2.97 44.01
C ASP A 852 1.24 2.93 44.53
N GLY A 853 0.93 1.95 45.38
CA GLY A 853 -0.45 1.64 45.74
C GLY A 853 -0.91 0.34 45.08
N ALA A 854 -2.20 0.26 44.74
CA ALA A 854 -2.82 -0.88 44.05
C ALA A 854 -3.17 -0.53 42.58
N PRO A 855 -2.27 -0.81 41.61
CA PRO A 855 -2.55 -0.66 40.17
C PRO A 855 -3.71 -1.55 39.70
N VAL A 856 -4.58 -1.00 38.85
CA VAL A 856 -5.79 -1.70 38.38
C VAL A 856 -5.51 -3.02 37.69
N GLU A 857 -4.44 -3.11 36.88
CA GLU A 857 -4.12 -4.35 36.16
C GLU A 857 -3.58 -5.43 37.10
N ILE A 858 -2.82 -5.08 38.15
CA ILE A 858 -2.33 -6.07 39.12
C ILE A 858 -3.49 -6.63 39.92
N VAL A 859 -4.42 -5.77 40.36
CA VAL A 859 -5.63 -6.21 41.08
C VAL A 859 -6.49 -7.11 40.20
N GLY A 860 -6.70 -6.73 38.94
CA GLY A 860 -7.48 -7.51 37.98
C GLY A 860 -6.87 -8.90 37.71
N ILE A 861 -5.55 -8.98 37.49
CA ILE A 861 -4.88 -10.26 37.22
C ILE A 861 -4.76 -11.13 38.49
N SER A 862 -4.76 -10.51 39.68
CA SER A 862 -4.67 -11.24 40.96
C SER A 862 -5.97 -11.94 41.41
N GLU A 863 -7.07 -11.74 40.66
CA GLU A 863 -8.31 -12.53 40.80
C GLU A 863 -7.99 -13.97 40.34
N GLU A 864 -7.69 -14.86 41.28
CA GLU A 864 -7.44 -16.27 41.00
C GLU A 864 -7.99 -17.18 42.11
N HIS A 865 -8.43 -18.38 41.70
CA HIS A 865 -9.05 -19.38 42.57
C HIS A 865 -8.15 -20.62 42.72
N ALA A 866 -7.41 -20.75 43.83
CA ALA A 866 -6.66 -21.96 44.23
C ALA A 866 -7.03 -22.43 45.68
N GLU A 867 -6.27 -23.31 46.33
CA GLU A 867 -6.67 -23.97 47.60
C GLU A 867 -6.56 -23.14 48.91
N VAL A 868 -5.36 -22.93 49.48
CA VAL A 868 -5.15 -22.20 50.76
C VAL A 868 -3.81 -21.44 50.83
N LEU A 869 -3.80 -20.35 51.60
CA LEU A 869 -2.66 -19.46 51.88
C LEU A 869 -2.54 -19.21 53.39
N PHE A 870 -1.33 -18.97 53.89
CA PHE A 870 -1.09 -18.42 55.23
C PHE A 870 -0.99 -16.89 55.17
N ALA A 871 -1.72 -16.17 56.02
CA ALA A 871 -1.69 -14.72 56.09
C ALA A 871 -1.75 -14.22 57.53
N SER A 872 -1.01 -13.13 57.83
CA SER A 872 -1.11 -12.45 59.11
C SER A 872 -2.13 -11.30 59.00
N ILE A 873 -3.26 -11.45 59.70
CA ILE A 873 -4.39 -10.52 59.62
C ILE A 873 -4.66 -10.00 61.02
N ASP A 874 -4.60 -8.67 61.20
CA ASP A 874 -4.73 -7.99 62.50
C ASP A 874 -3.76 -8.55 63.58
N GLY A 875 -2.55 -8.93 63.17
CA GLY A 875 -1.52 -9.48 64.07
C GLY A 875 -1.75 -10.93 64.51
N ARG A 876 -2.62 -11.67 63.82
CA ARG A 876 -2.84 -13.10 64.03
C ARG A 876 -2.65 -13.86 62.72
N ASP A 877 -1.87 -14.93 62.77
CA ASP A 877 -1.68 -15.81 61.63
C ASP A 877 -2.91 -16.70 61.46
N ARG A 878 -3.50 -16.68 60.26
CA ARG A 878 -4.62 -17.53 59.89
C ARG A 878 -4.43 -18.10 58.48
N LEU A 879 -5.06 -19.25 58.24
CA LEU A 879 -5.27 -19.76 56.90
C LEU A 879 -6.37 -18.93 56.21
N VAL A 880 -6.12 -18.54 54.97
CA VAL A 880 -7.06 -17.85 54.07
C VAL A 880 -7.19 -18.71 52.83
N THR A 881 -8.40 -19.10 52.43
CA THR A 881 -8.56 -19.79 51.14
C THR A 881 -8.42 -18.79 50.00
N TYR A 882 -8.02 -19.23 48.81
CA TYR A 882 -8.03 -18.28 47.68
C TYR A 882 -9.44 -17.84 47.34
N GLY A 883 -10.45 -18.69 47.54
CA GLY A 883 -11.86 -18.29 47.44
C GLY A 883 -12.19 -17.12 48.37
N GLU A 884 -11.71 -17.15 49.62
CA GLU A 884 -11.88 -16.03 50.57
C GLU A 884 -11.16 -14.75 50.13
N TRP A 885 -9.92 -14.86 49.61
CA TRP A 885 -9.19 -13.71 49.08
C TRP A 885 -9.88 -13.15 47.83
N ASN A 886 -10.35 -14.02 46.95
CA ASN A 886 -11.04 -13.67 45.73
C ASN A 886 -12.38 -12.97 46.00
N ASP A 887 -13.21 -13.56 46.87
CA ASP A 887 -14.47 -12.95 47.30
C ASP A 887 -14.26 -11.57 47.94
N LEU A 888 -13.12 -11.37 48.61
CA LEU A 888 -12.72 -10.10 49.19
C LEU A 888 -12.37 -9.07 48.10
N ILE A 889 -11.63 -9.44 47.06
CA ILE A 889 -11.35 -8.57 45.90
C ILE A 889 -12.66 -8.26 45.18
N GLN A 890 -13.45 -9.28 44.83
CA GLN A 890 -14.70 -9.15 44.09
C GLN A 890 -15.71 -8.18 44.74
N ARG A 891 -15.90 -8.26 46.07
CA ARG A 891 -16.82 -7.36 46.78
C ARG A 891 -16.26 -5.95 47.02
N SER A 892 -14.95 -5.78 46.88
CA SER A 892 -14.27 -4.51 47.15
C SER A 892 -14.00 -3.73 45.87
N PHE A 893 -13.62 -4.39 44.78
CA PHE A 893 -13.08 -3.78 43.56
C PHE A 893 -13.88 -2.58 43.09
N GLU A 894 -15.16 -2.78 42.81
CA GLU A 894 -16.00 -1.74 42.22
C GLU A 894 -16.18 -0.54 43.16
N ARG A 895 -16.33 -0.78 44.47
CA ARG A 895 -16.42 0.28 45.48
C ARG A 895 -15.20 1.20 45.49
N TYR A 896 -14.00 0.67 45.26
CA TYR A 896 -12.75 1.41 45.41
C TYR A 896 -12.21 1.99 44.10
N PHE A 897 -12.43 1.29 42.98
CA PHE A 897 -11.94 1.69 41.65
C PHE A 897 -12.95 2.49 40.83
N TYR A 898 -14.26 2.30 40.97
CA TYR A 898 -15.23 3.04 40.16
C TYR A 898 -15.43 4.47 40.67
N VAL A 899 -15.48 5.43 39.74
CA VAL A 899 -15.85 6.82 40.01
C VAL A 899 -17.25 7.06 39.41
N PRO A 900 -18.30 7.21 40.24
CA PRO A 900 -19.68 7.23 39.74
C PRO A 900 -19.99 8.45 38.90
N LEU A 901 -20.88 8.26 37.92
CA LEU A 901 -21.39 9.30 37.03
C LEU A 901 -22.17 10.37 37.79
N ASP A 902 -23.08 9.95 38.67
CA ASP A 902 -23.87 10.85 39.51
C ASP A 902 -23.10 11.13 40.81
N PRO A 903 -22.78 12.41 41.14
CA PRO A 903 -22.21 12.77 42.43
C PRO A 903 -23.03 12.31 43.65
N ALA A 904 -24.33 12.08 43.51
CA ALA A 904 -25.16 11.54 44.60
C ALA A 904 -24.71 10.15 45.06
N ASP A 905 -24.10 9.37 44.17
CA ASP A 905 -23.62 8.02 44.46
C ASP A 905 -22.24 8.01 45.14
N ASP A 906 -21.55 9.16 45.27
CA ASP A 906 -20.20 9.24 45.83
C ASP A 906 -20.08 8.59 47.22
N THR A 907 -21.14 8.63 48.02
CA THR A 907 -21.18 8.03 49.36
C THR A 907 -21.08 6.49 49.36
N GLN A 908 -21.34 5.86 48.23
CA GLN A 908 -21.26 4.40 48.05
C GLN A 908 -19.85 3.95 47.61
N TYR A 909 -19.02 4.87 47.10
CA TYR A 909 -17.69 4.59 46.57
C TYR A 909 -16.61 5.27 47.40
N ALA A 910 -15.38 4.74 47.37
CA ALA A 910 -14.25 5.33 48.06
C ALA A 910 -13.63 6.43 47.19
N VAL A 911 -14.28 7.60 47.12
CA VAL A 911 -13.83 8.74 46.29
C VAL A 911 -13.59 10.00 47.11
N ASP A 912 -12.60 10.80 46.70
CA ASP A 912 -12.39 12.17 47.16
C ASP A 912 -12.80 13.12 46.04
N THR A 913 -13.93 13.80 46.24
CA THR A 913 -14.56 14.65 45.24
C THR A 913 -13.69 15.84 44.80
N LYS A 914 -12.68 16.22 45.59
CA LYS A 914 -11.77 17.33 45.26
C LYS A 914 -10.71 16.92 44.22
N LEU A 915 -10.48 15.63 44.06
CA LEU A 915 -9.44 15.07 43.20
C LEU A 915 -10.00 14.45 41.91
N ILE A 916 -11.32 14.35 41.78
CA ILE A 916 -11.98 13.81 40.59
C ILE A 916 -11.83 14.78 39.43
N HIS A 917 -11.14 14.34 38.38
CA HIS A 917 -11.08 15.04 37.11
C HIS A 917 -12.23 14.63 36.16
N ARG A 918 -12.46 13.32 36.03
CA ARG A 918 -13.56 12.75 35.22
C ARG A 918 -14.36 11.73 36.02
N ARG A 919 -15.65 11.62 35.68
CA ARG A 919 -16.61 10.66 36.25
C ARG A 919 -16.97 9.58 35.22
N GLY A 920 -17.51 8.46 35.69
CA GLY A 920 -17.82 7.30 34.86
C GLY A 920 -16.59 6.51 34.43
N ILE A 921 -15.49 6.64 35.18
CA ILE A 921 -14.21 5.98 34.90
C ILE A 921 -13.90 4.92 35.96
N TYR A 922 -12.97 4.02 35.64
CA TYR A 922 -12.27 3.21 36.63
C TYR A 922 -10.89 3.83 36.87
N LYS A 923 -10.56 4.05 38.14
CA LYS A 923 -9.29 4.61 38.58
C LYS A 923 -8.11 3.78 38.06
N ASP A 924 -7.01 4.46 37.77
CA ASP A 924 -5.79 3.79 37.32
C ASP A 924 -5.07 3.05 38.47
N VAL A 925 -5.08 3.64 39.65
CA VAL A 925 -4.48 3.13 40.88
C VAL A 925 -5.43 3.44 42.04
N TYR A 926 -5.42 2.59 43.07
CA TYR A 926 -6.06 2.89 44.34
C TYR A 926 -5.02 3.04 45.46
N GLY A 927 -5.07 4.17 46.16
CA GLY A 927 -4.26 4.43 47.35
C GLY A 927 -2.80 4.76 47.06
N SER A 928 -2.55 5.63 46.07
CA SER A 928 -1.21 6.20 45.83
C SER A 928 -0.66 6.91 47.07
N GLY A 929 0.68 7.01 47.16
CA GLY A 929 1.36 7.65 48.28
C GLY A 929 0.95 9.11 48.53
N ARG A 930 1.21 9.59 49.75
CA ARG A 930 0.84 10.94 50.19
C ARG A 930 1.36 12.04 49.25
N GLY A 931 0.47 12.95 48.84
CA GLY A 931 0.76 14.02 47.88
C GLY A 931 0.58 13.61 46.41
N ARG A 932 0.17 12.38 46.15
CA ARG A 932 -0.09 11.81 44.83
C ARG A 932 -1.47 11.15 44.69
N GLU A 933 -2.35 11.38 45.65
CA GLU A 933 -3.71 10.84 45.67
C GLU A 933 -4.52 11.25 44.42
N TRP A 934 -4.20 12.39 43.80
CA TRP A 934 -4.79 12.82 42.53
C TRP A 934 -4.51 11.86 41.36
N SER A 935 -3.39 11.13 41.39
CA SER A 935 -3.02 10.22 40.29
C SER A 935 -3.88 8.97 40.24
N ASP A 936 -4.57 8.61 41.33
CA ASP A 936 -5.58 7.55 41.36
C ASP A 936 -6.71 7.84 40.35
N TYR A 937 -7.10 9.12 40.20
CA TYR A 937 -8.25 9.56 39.40
C TYR A 937 -7.93 9.88 37.94
N GLN A 938 -6.73 9.54 37.46
CA GLN A 938 -6.37 9.75 36.06
C GLN A 938 -7.04 8.71 35.16
N LEU A 939 -7.66 9.17 34.07
CA LEU A 939 -8.13 8.28 33.01
C LEU A 939 -6.92 7.81 32.19
N ARG A 940 -6.62 6.51 32.26
CA ARG A 940 -5.51 5.84 31.56
C ARG A 940 -5.97 4.56 30.87
N SER A 941 -5.13 4.04 29.99
CA SER A 941 -5.38 2.84 29.18
C SER A 941 -5.15 1.50 29.90
N ASN A 942 -5.03 1.49 31.24
CA ASN A 942 -4.70 0.29 32.01
C ASN A 942 -5.92 -0.54 32.45
N PHE A 943 -7.04 0.11 32.78
CA PHE A 943 -8.24 -0.61 33.25
C PHE A 943 -8.83 -1.62 32.24
N PRO A 944 -8.69 -1.45 30.90
CA PRO A 944 -9.13 -2.48 29.97
C PRO A 944 -8.40 -3.81 30.14
N ILE A 945 -7.18 -3.81 30.69
CA ILE A 945 -6.45 -5.06 30.99
C ILE A 945 -7.24 -5.87 32.01
N ALA A 946 -7.57 -5.26 33.16
CA ALA A 946 -8.37 -5.90 34.20
C ALA A 946 -9.73 -6.38 33.66
N MET A 947 -10.37 -5.58 32.80
CA MET A 947 -11.62 -5.93 32.13
C MET A 947 -11.52 -7.16 31.22
N THR A 948 -10.36 -7.45 30.63
CA THR A 948 -10.18 -8.66 29.80
C THR A 948 -9.91 -9.92 30.61
N VAL A 949 -9.16 -9.81 31.71
CA VAL A 949 -8.71 -10.96 32.49
C VAL A 949 -9.70 -11.36 33.58
N ALA A 950 -10.40 -10.37 34.16
CA ALA A 950 -11.38 -10.55 35.23
C ALA A 950 -12.63 -9.67 35.00
N PRO A 951 -13.38 -9.88 33.90
CA PRO A 951 -14.58 -9.10 33.58
C PRO A 951 -15.66 -9.13 34.67
N GLU A 952 -15.68 -10.16 35.52
CA GLU A 952 -16.60 -10.32 36.66
C GLU A 952 -16.45 -9.24 37.73
N LEU A 953 -15.30 -8.56 37.82
CA LEU A 953 -15.07 -7.47 38.78
C LEU A 953 -15.87 -6.21 38.45
N PHE A 954 -16.50 -6.15 37.27
CA PHE A 954 -17.12 -4.95 36.74
C PHE A 954 -18.63 -5.13 36.54
N ASP A 955 -19.41 -4.13 36.95
CA ASP A 955 -20.75 -3.95 36.41
C ASP A 955 -20.68 -3.73 34.90
N GLU A 956 -21.39 -4.56 34.13
CA GLU A 956 -21.29 -4.59 32.68
C GLU A 956 -21.65 -3.24 32.03
N THR A 957 -22.63 -2.51 32.59
CA THR A 957 -23.12 -1.24 32.03
C THR A 957 -22.11 -0.11 32.28
N ARG A 958 -21.56 -0.06 33.49
CA ARG A 958 -20.52 0.92 33.87
C ARG A 958 -19.21 0.65 33.13
N ALA A 959 -18.84 -0.62 32.96
CA ALA A 959 -17.69 -1.03 32.16
C ALA A 959 -17.79 -0.55 30.72
N LEU A 960 -18.92 -0.81 30.06
CA LEU A 960 -19.14 -0.36 28.69
C LEU A 960 -19.12 1.17 28.58
N HIS A 961 -19.68 1.89 29.56
CA HIS A 961 -19.60 3.34 29.60
C HIS A 961 -18.15 3.84 29.67
N ALA A 962 -17.34 3.29 30.57
CA ALA A 962 -15.92 3.64 30.70
C ALA A 962 -15.13 3.32 29.43
N LEU A 963 -15.43 2.19 28.77
CA LEU A 963 -14.82 1.82 27.48
C LEU A 963 -15.21 2.79 26.36
N ARG A 964 -16.46 3.25 26.29
CA ARG A 964 -16.88 4.30 25.35
C ARG A 964 -16.16 5.63 25.60
N LEU A 965 -15.91 5.99 26.85
CA LEU A 965 -15.08 7.16 27.17
C LEU A 965 -13.63 6.97 26.72
N ALA A 966 -13.03 5.79 26.97
CA ALA A 966 -11.68 5.49 26.48
C ALA A 966 -11.60 5.48 24.95
N ASP A 967 -12.62 4.97 24.26
CA ASP A 967 -12.74 4.99 22.80
C ASP A 967 -12.73 6.42 22.22
N GLN A 968 -13.39 7.34 22.92
CA GLN A 968 -13.50 8.75 22.50
C GLN A 968 -12.27 9.58 22.87
N ILE A 969 -11.64 9.30 24.02
CA ILE A 969 -10.63 10.19 24.61
C ILE A 969 -9.21 9.62 24.47
N LEU A 970 -9.05 8.32 24.69
CA LEU A 970 -7.73 7.69 24.75
C LEU A 970 -7.34 6.96 23.46
N ARG A 971 -8.29 6.50 22.65
CA ARG A 971 -7.94 5.79 21.41
C ARG A 971 -7.29 6.75 20.40
N GLY A 972 -6.03 6.48 20.09
CA GLY A 972 -5.33 7.05 18.94
C GLY A 972 -5.48 6.17 17.70
N PRO A 973 -4.93 6.60 16.55
CA PRO A 973 -5.01 5.84 15.31
C PRO A 973 -4.26 4.49 15.36
N MET A 974 -3.10 4.47 16.02
CA MET A 974 -2.19 3.30 16.06
C MET A 974 -2.11 2.62 17.44
N GLY A 975 -2.68 3.25 18.47
CA GLY A 975 -2.48 2.84 19.86
C GLY A 975 -3.37 3.60 20.83
N MET A 976 -3.16 3.39 22.13
CA MET A 976 -3.90 4.07 23.20
C MET A 976 -3.02 5.15 23.86
N LYS A 977 -3.51 6.38 23.94
CA LYS A 977 -2.93 7.46 24.73
C LYS A 977 -2.79 6.99 26.18
N THR A 978 -1.58 7.12 26.72
CA THR A 978 -1.25 6.67 28.08
C THR A 978 -1.87 7.52 29.19
N LEU A 979 -2.30 8.73 28.85
CA LEU A 979 -2.95 9.67 29.75
C LEU A 979 -3.97 10.50 28.97
N ASP A 980 -5.05 10.85 29.65
CA ASP A 980 -6.07 11.78 29.20
C ASP A 980 -5.48 13.11 28.67
N PRO A 981 -5.81 13.54 27.44
CA PRO A 981 -5.37 14.81 26.86
C PRO A 981 -5.69 16.07 27.67
N SER A 982 -6.72 16.02 28.52
CA SER A 982 -7.13 17.15 29.36
C SER A 982 -6.39 17.22 30.70
N ASP A 983 -5.61 16.20 31.06
CA ASP A 983 -4.78 16.21 32.26
C ASP A 983 -3.60 17.19 32.11
N MET A 984 -3.26 17.91 33.17
CA MET A 984 -2.16 18.88 33.18
C MET A 984 -0.79 18.24 32.88
N GLN A 985 -0.63 16.94 33.15
CA GLN A 985 0.60 16.19 32.88
C GLN A 985 0.69 15.66 31.44
N TYR A 986 -0.35 15.81 30.62
CA TYR A 986 -0.36 15.30 29.26
C TYR A 986 0.67 15.99 28.35
N ARG A 987 1.68 15.25 27.92
CA ARG A 987 2.75 15.67 27.01
C ARG A 987 2.98 14.55 25.98
N PRO A 988 2.35 14.60 24.79
CA PRO A 988 2.26 13.44 23.90
C PRO A 988 3.42 13.23 22.94
N TYR A 989 4.48 14.04 23.01
CA TYR A 989 5.66 13.92 22.16
C TYR A 989 6.85 13.39 22.96
N TYR A 990 7.16 12.11 22.78
CA TYR A 990 8.30 11.48 23.43
C TYR A 990 9.57 11.72 22.61
N HIS A 991 10.48 12.51 23.17
CA HIS A 991 11.84 12.71 22.66
C HIS A 991 12.84 12.38 23.78
N ASN A 992 13.49 11.23 23.71
CA ASN A 992 14.37 10.74 24.76
C ASN A 992 15.66 11.58 24.88
N SER A 993 16.08 12.20 23.78
CA SER A 993 17.27 13.06 23.70
C SER A 993 17.05 14.50 24.21
N ASN A 994 15.80 14.91 24.44
CA ASN A 994 15.48 16.25 24.92
C ASN A 994 16.00 16.46 26.34
N ASP A 995 17.03 17.28 26.55
CA ASP A 995 17.53 17.64 27.89
C ASP A 995 17.31 19.13 28.18
N SER A 996 16.07 19.58 27.96
CA SER A 996 15.60 20.92 28.35
C SER A 996 15.36 21.03 29.85
N ASP A 997 15.03 22.24 30.31
CA ASP A 997 14.68 22.53 31.70
C ASP A 997 13.21 22.19 32.04
N ASP A 998 12.43 21.69 31.07
CA ASP A 998 11.05 21.25 31.30
C ASP A 998 11.03 19.86 31.95
N GLU A 999 10.73 19.84 33.25
CA GLU A 999 10.63 18.64 34.07
C GLU A 999 9.69 17.57 33.51
N ALA A 1000 8.68 17.92 32.71
CA ALA A 1000 7.71 16.96 32.21
C ALA A 1000 8.27 16.11 31.07
N VAL A 1001 9.15 16.67 30.24
CA VAL A 1001 9.62 16.04 28.98
C VAL A 1001 11.12 15.78 28.95
N ALA A 1002 11.89 16.39 29.84
CA ALA A 1002 13.34 16.21 29.89
C ALA A 1002 13.70 14.71 30.05
N LYS A 1003 14.65 14.27 29.22
CA LYS A 1003 15.11 12.89 29.03
C LYS A 1003 13.97 11.90 28.80
N GLY A 1004 12.90 12.37 28.16
CA GLY A 1004 11.72 11.58 27.82
C GLY A 1004 10.91 11.14 29.03
N ARG A 1005 10.90 11.89 30.14
CA ARG A 1005 10.12 11.55 31.35
C ARG A 1005 8.61 11.37 31.07
N ASN A 1006 8.10 11.97 29.99
CA ASN A 1006 6.73 11.85 29.52
C ASN A 1006 6.40 10.56 28.74
N TYR A 1007 7.30 9.57 28.69
CA TYR A 1007 7.12 8.30 27.95
C TYR A 1007 5.75 7.62 28.16
N HIS A 1008 5.16 7.75 29.35
CA HIS A 1008 3.83 7.24 29.70
C HIS A 1008 2.85 8.33 30.17
N ASN A 1009 3.02 9.58 29.74
CA ASN A 1009 2.13 10.70 30.08
C ASN A 1009 1.59 11.37 28.82
N GLY A 1010 1.13 10.60 27.85
CA GLY A 1010 0.50 11.12 26.64
C GLY A 1010 0.80 10.35 25.35
N PRO A 1011 2.03 9.83 25.12
CA PRO A 1011 2.31 9.01 23.95
C PRO A 1011 1.33 7.84 23.81
N GLU A 1012 1.11 7.43 22.57
CA GLU A 1012 0.13 6.43 22.16
C GLU A 1012 0.82 5.07 22.03
N TRP A 1013 0.52 4.15 22.94
CA TRP A 1013 1.16 2.84 22.97
C TRP A 1013 0.36 1.81 22.18
N GLY A 1014 1.05 0.95 21.42
CA GLY A 1014 0.39 -0.03 20.56
C GLY A 1014 -0.32 -1.15 21.33
N TRP A 1015 0.34 -1.77 22.29
CA TRP A 1015 -0.17 -2.97 22.96
C TRP A 1015 -1.46 -2.81 23.78
N PRO A 1016 -1.75 -1.67 24.46
CA PRO A 1016 -3.00 -1.53 25.19
C PRO A 1016 -4.22 -1.47 24.25
N LEU A 1017 -4.03 -1.20 22.96
CA LEU A 1017 -5.12 -1.20 21.97
C LEU A 1017 -5.77 -2.58 21.89
N GLY A 1018 -4.99 -3.67 21.85
CA GLY A 1018 -5.55 -5.03 21.81
C GLY A 1018 -6.40 -5.36 23.03
N TYR A 1019 -5.94 -5.00 24.23
CA TYR A 1019 -6.72 -5.15 25.47
C TYR A 1019 -8.01 -4.32 25.47
N PHE A 1020 -7.92 -3.07 25.01
CA PHE A 1020 -9.09 -2.21 24.83
C PHE A 1020 -10.12 -2.82 23.88
N LEU A 1021 -9.70 -3.29 22.70
CA LEU A 1021 -10.59 -3.88 21.71
C LEU A 1021 -11.27 -5.16 22.23
N ARG A 1022 -10.52 -6.03 22.93
CA ARG A 1022 -11.05 -7.25 23.57
C ARG A 1022 -12.09 -6.91 24.65
N ALA A 1023 -11.78 -5.96 25.54
CA ALA A 1023 -12.71 -5.51 26.58
C ALA A 1023 -13.98 -4.90 25.97
N TYR A 1024 -13.85 -4.02 24.97
CA TYR A 1024 -14.98 -3.43 24.27
C TYR A 1024 -15.86 -4.50 23.61
N LEU A 1025 -15.24 -5.45 22.89
CA LEU A 1025 -15.94 -6.58 22.29
C LEU A 1025 -16.69 -7.42 23.32
N TYR A 1026 -16.10 -7.64 24.51
CA TYR A 1026 -16.75 -8.44 25.55
C TYR A 1026 -18.00 -7.74 26.11
N PHE A 1027 -17.88 -6.48 26.55
CA PHE A 1027 -18.97 -5.77 27.23
C PHE A 1027 -20.05 -5.28 26.26
N ASP A 1028 -19.68 -4.79 25.07
CA ASP A 1028 -20.68 -4.30 24.11
C ASP A 1028 -21.55 -5.44 23.55
N MET A 1029 -21.00 -6.65 23.42
CA MET A 1029 -21.77 -7.86 23.08
C MET A 1029 -22.79 -8.29 24.14
N ARG A 1030 -22.65 -7.84 25.39
CA ARG A 1030 -23.51 -8.24 26.51
C ARG A 1030 -24.60 -7.23 26.83
N VAL A 1031 -24.23 -5.96 26.88
CA VAL A 1031 -25.11 -4.86 27.30
C VAL A 1031 -25.17 -3.70 26.31
N GLY A 1032 -24.38 -3.76 25.23
CA GLY A 1032 -24.27 -2.71 24.22
C GLY A 1032 -25.00 -3.02 22.92
N ALA A 1033 -24.49 -2.43 21.84
CA ALA A 1033 -25.05 -2.59 20.50
C ALA A 1033 -24.92 -4.04 20.01
N GLY A 1034 -23.77 -4.67 20.27
CA GLY A 1034 -23.44 -6.04 19.88
C GLY A 1034 -24.37 -7.11 20.45
N LYS A 1035 -25.08 -6.80 21.54
CA LYS A 1035 -26.12 -7.69 22.09
C LYS A 1035 -27.22 -7.98 21.07
N ASN A 1036 -27.59 -6.97 20.29
CA ASN A 1036 -28.67 -7.06 19.30
C ASN A 1036 -28.12 -7.30 17.90
N ASP A 1037 -27.01 -6.63 17.55
CA ASP A 1037 -26.35 -6.74 16.26
C ASP A 1037 -24.82 -6.85 16.44
N PRO A 1038 -24.26 -8.07 16.49
CA PRO A 1038 -22.83 -8.30 16.60
C PRO A 1038 -22.02 -7.61 15.48
N LEU A 1039 -22.57 -7.49 14.28
CA LEU A 1039 -21.88 -6.90 13.13
C LEU A 1039 -21.64 -5.40 13.33
N GLN A 1040 -22.53 -4.70 14.03
CA GLN A 1040 -22.35 -3.29 14.34
C GLN A 1040 -21.09 -3.05 15.19
N THR A 1041 -20.91 -3.85 16.25
CA THR A 1041 -19.73 -3.79 17.11
C THR A 1041 -18.47 -4.20 16.36
N LEU A 1042 -18.53 -5.29 15.59
CA LEU A 1042 -17.39 -5.75 14.81
C LEU A 1042 -16.96 -4.69 13.79
N HIS A 1043 -17.90 -4.07 13.07
CA HIS A 1043 -17.59 -3.00 12.13
C HIS A 1043 -16.89 -1.82 12.83
N HIS A 1044 -17.41 -1.38 13.98
CA HIS A 1044 -16.80 -0.31 14.78
C HIS A 1044 -15.36 -0.66 15.20
N LEU A 1045 -15.14 -1.86 15.73
CA LEU A 1045 -13.81 -2.28 16.21
C LEU A 1045 -12.83 -2.52 15.06
N HIS A 1046 -13.30 -3.03 13.90
CA HIS A 1046 -12.45 -3.19 12.72
C HIS A 1046 -11.98 -1.85 12.13
N GLN A 1047 -12.73 -0.76 12.30
CA GLN A 1047 -12.26 0.58 11.90
C GLN A 1047 -10.99 0.99 12.66
N ALA A 1048 -10.87 0.59 13.93
CA ALA A 1048 -9.66 0.85 14.73
C ALA A 1048 -8.42 0.06 14.26
N LEU A 1049 -8.58 -0.92 13.36
CA LEU A 1049 -7.48 -1.71 12.79
C LEU A 1049 -6.97 -1.19 11.44
N LEU A 1050 -7.63 -0.18 10.85
CA LEU A 1050 -7.28 0.31 9.51
C LEU A 1050 -5.86 0.89 9.45
N GLU A 1051 -5.51 1.77 10.39
CA GLU A 1051 -4.16 2.36 10.44
C GLU A 1051 -3.08 1.33 10.77
N PRO A 1052 -3.23 0.44 11.79
CA PRO A 1052 -2.29 -0.67 12.00
C PRO A 1052 -2.10 -1.54 10.75
N ARG A 1053 -3.18 -1.80 10.00
CA ARG A 1053 -3.13 -2.58 8.75
C ARG A 1053 -2.35 -1.85 7.66
N HIS A 1054 -2.58 -0.55 7.47
CA HIS A 1054 -1.81 0.23 6.50
C HIS A 1054 -0.34 0.34 6.89
N HIS A 1055 -0.06 0.52 8.18
CA HIS A 1055 1.30 0.65 8.70
C HIS A 1055 2.12 -0.62 8.43
N ILE A 1056 1.64 -1.79 8.87
CA ILE A 1056 2.39 -3.05 8.71
C ILE A 1056 2.64 -3.43 7.25
N GLN A 1057 1.80 -2.98 6.32
CA GLN A 1057 1.96 -3.21 4.88
C GLN A 1057 2.99 -2.30 4.22
N ARG A 1058 3.19 -1.09 4.75
CA ARG A 1058 4.04 -0.05 4.15
C ARG A 1058 5.39 0.11 4.87
N ASP A 1059 5.43 -0.21 6.14
CA ASP A 1059 6.62 -0.01 6.97
C ASP A 1059 7.71 -1.05 6.62
N PRO A 1060 8.97 -0.63 6.41
CA PRO A 1060 10.06 -1.54 6.07
C PRO A 1060 10.33 -2.62 7.12
N TRP A 1061 9.85 -2.45 8.35
CA TRP A 1061 10.00 -3.43 9.42
C TRP A 1061 8.93 -4.53 9.36
N ALA A 1062 7.88 -4.39 8.55
CA ALA A 1062 6.77 -5.35 8.45
C ALA A 1062 6.22 -5.73 9.83
N GLY A 1063 6.09 -4.75 10.73
CA GLY A 1063 5.59 -4.91 12.08
C GLY A 1063 4.87 -3.66 12.56
N LEU A 1064 4.54 -3.60 13.85
CA LEU A 1064 3.91 -2.44 14.47
C LEU A 1064 4.86 -1.82 15.51
N PRO A 1065 4.94 -0.49 15.59
CA PRO A 1065 5.84 0.19 16.50
C PRO A 1065 5.41 -0.04 17.95
N GLU A 1066 6.34 0.23 18.85
CA GLU A 1066 6.07 0.22 20.29
C GLU A 1066 5.07 1.32 20.68
N LEU A 1067 5.32 2.54 20.19
CA LEU A 1067 4.47 3.69 20.41
C LEU A 1067 4.50 4.68 19.24
N THR A 1068 3.51 5.54 19.19
CA THR A 1068 3.47 6.75 18.39
C THR A 1068 3.40 7.98 19.28
N ASN A 1069 3.80 9.12 18.74
CA ASN A 1069 3.50 10.41 19.33
C ASN A 1069 2.00 10.72 19.14
N LYS A 1070 1.59 11.94 19.49
CA LYS A 1070 0.21 12.43 19.37
C LYS A 1070 -0.44 12.07 18.03
N ASP A 1071 -1.64 11.48 18.10
CA ASP A 1071 -2.53 11.20 16.97
C ASP A 1071 -1.85 10.42 15.84
N GLY A 1072 -1.10 9.37 16.20
CA GLY A 1072 -0.39 8.50 15.26
C GLY A 1072 0.90 9.09 14.68
N ALA A 1073 1.34 10.28 15.11
CA ALA A 1073 2.56 10.90 14.61
C ALA A 1073 3.79 10.03 14.85
N TYR A 1074 4.71 10.00 13.89
CA TYR A 1074 5.94 9.21 13.97
C TYR A 1074 6.76 9.58 15.22
N CYS A 1075 7.24 8.56 15.92
CA CYS A 1075 8.15 8.70 17.05
C CYS A 1075 9.53 8.15 16.65
N GLN A 1076 10.54 9.03 16.63
CA GLN A 1076 11.89 8.65 16.24
C GLN A 1076 12.51 7.63 17.20
N ASP A 1077 12.29 7.83 18.51
CA ASP A 1077 12.83 7.01 19.59
C ASP A 1077 12.03 5.72 19.83
N SER A 1078 10.85 5.56 19.20
CA SER A 1078 10.08 4.31 19.28
C SER A 1078 10.81 3.18 18.57
N CYS A 1079 10.80 2.02 19.21
CA CYS A 1079 11.11 0.76 18.54
C CYS A 1079 10.19 0.57 17.32
N LYS A 1080 10.75 0.08 16.21
CA LYS A 1080 10.09 0.09 14.89
C LYS A 1080 9.12 -1.07 14.70
N THR A 1081 9.47 -2.22 15.25
CA THR A 1081 8.57 -3.36 15.40
C THR A 1081 8.68 -3.89 16.82
N GLN A 1082 7.55 -4.25 17.43
CA GLN A 1082 7.47 -4.59 18.84
C GLN A 1082 6.56 -5.78 19.09
N ALA A 1083 7.01 -6.70 19.95
CA ALA A 1083 6.36 -7.99 20.17
C ALA A 1083 4.91 -7.85 20.68
N TRP A 1084 4.70 -7.04 21.71
CA TRP A 1084 3.39 -6.91 22.37
C TRP A 1084 2.34 -6.18 21.51
N SER A 1085 2.75 -5.27 20.62
CA SER A 1085 1.87 -4.48 19.77
C SER A 1085 1.22 -5.39 18.74
N ALA A 1086 2.01 -6.31 18.17
CA ALA A 1086 1.48 -7.34 17.29
C ALA A 1086 0.68 -8.41 18.06
N SER A 1087 1.19 -8.87 19.21
CA SER A 1087 0.56 -9.92 20.01
C SER A 1087 -0.87 -9.60 20.43
N THR A 1088 -1.06 -8.42 21.03
CA THR A 1088 -2.36 -8.06 21.62
C THR A 1088 -3.45 -7.82 20.57
N LEU A 1089 -3.08 -7.41 19.35
CA LEU A 1089 -4.00 -7.37 18.21
C LEU A 1089 -4.33 -8.77 17.67
N LEU A 1090 -3.35 -9.70 17.66
CA LEU A 1090 -3.63 -11.11 17.37
C LEU A 1090 -4.60 -11.71 18.39
N ASP A 1091 -4.46 -11.36 19.66
CA ASP A 1091 -5.37 -11.81 20.71
C ASP A 1091 -6.81 -11.38 20.42
N PHE A 1092 -7.01 -10.12 20.03
CA PHE A 1092 -8.32 -9.61 19.61
C PHE A 1092 -8.88 -10.38 18.40
N LEU A 1093 -8.09 -10.55 17.35
CA LEU A 1093 -8.53 -11.22 16.12
C LEU A 1093 -8.87 -12.71 16.35
N GLU A 1094 -8.16 -13.38 17.25
CA GLU A 1094 -8.43 -14.77 17.62
C GLU A 1094 -9.78 -14.89 18.36
N GLU A 1095 -10.08 -13.97 19.28
CA GLU A 1095 -11.37 -13.91 19.94
C GLU A 1095 -12.53 -13.63 18.98
N VAL A 1096 -12.34 -12.74 18.01
CA VAL A 1096 -13.35 -12.48 16.95
C VAL A 1096 -13.66 -13.78 16.19
N LYS A 1097 -12.64 -14.52 15.71
CA LYS A 1097 -12.86 -15.79 15.00
C LYS A 1097 -13.59 -16.81 15.89
N SER A 1098 -13.27 -16.87 17.18
CA SER A 1098 -13.91 -17.80 18.11
C SER A 1098 -15.42 -17.54 18.25
N LYS A 1099 -15.84 -16.27 18.25
CA LYS A 1099 -17.24 -15.86 18.37
C LYS A 1099 -18.03 -16.04 17.07
N ASP A 1100 -17.43 -15.74 15.91
CA ASP A 1100 -18.03 -16.00 14.59
C ASP A 1100 -18.39 -17.48 14.41
N LEU A 1101 -17.55 -18.38 14.93
CA LEU A 1101 -17.78 -19.83 14.90
C LEU A 1101 -18.97 -20.24 15.77
N ASP A 1102 -19.17 -19.60 16.91
CA ASP A 1102 -20.29 -19.89 17.80
C ASP A 1102 -21.61 -19.29 17.30
N GLU A 1103 -21.57 -18.11 16.67
CA GLU A 1103 -22.72 -17.52 15.98
C GLU A 1103 -23.11 -18.32 14.74
N SER A 1104 -22.14 -18.76 13.92
CA SER A 1104 -22.39 -19.64 12.78
C SER A 1104 -23.01 -20.97 13.21
N LYS A 1105 -22.52 -21.57 14.30
CA LYS A 1105 -23.14 -22.77 14.89
C LYS A 1105 -24.56 -22.50 15.40
N ARG A 1106 -24.80 -21.33 15.99
CA ARG A 1106 -26.13 -20.92 16.48
C ARG A 1106 -27.11 -20.72 15.33
N LEU A 1107 -26.70 -20.03 14.26
CA LEU A 1107 -27.49 -19.85 13.03
C LEU A 1107 -27.80 -21.19 12.35
N ILE A 1108 -26.83 -22.10 12.30
CA ILE A 1108 -27.04 -23.47 11.78
C ILE A 1108 -28.02 -24.24 12.69
N ALA A 1109 -27.86 -24.16 14.01
CA ALA A 1109 -28.79 -24.80 14.96
C ALA A 1109 -30.21 -24.26 14.83
N ASP A 1110 -30.38 -22.94 14.69
CA ASP A 1110 -31.67 -22.29 14.48
C ASP A 1110 -32.29 -22.64 13.12
N PHE A 1111 -31.47 -22.83 12.07
CA PHE A 1111 -31.91 -23.34 10.76
C PHE A 1111 -32.42 -24.79 10.83
N PHE A 1112 -31.81 -25.64 11.68
CA PHE A 1112 -32.27 -27.01 11.91
C PHE A 1112 -33.49 -27.08 12.83
N ILE A 1113 -33.64 -26.16 13.77
CA ILE A 1113 -34.80 -26.08 14.68
C ILE A 1113 -36.04 -25.51 13.95
N THR A 1114 -35.87 -24.53 13.06
CA THR A 1114 -36.99 -23.96 12.28
C THR A 1114 -37.52 -24.87 11.17
N ARG A 1115 -36.78 -25.90 10.75
CA ARG A 1115 -37.28 -26.97 9.85
C ARG A 1115 -37.76 -28.24 10.57
N GLY A 1116 -37.68 -28.29 11.90
CA GLY A 1116 -38.19 -29.39 12.74
C GLY A 1116 -39.71 -29.40 12.96
N GLY A 1117 -40.51 -29.04 11.96
CA GLY A 1117 -41.97 -29.00 12.04
C GLY A 1117 -42.64 -30.21 11.38
N ARG A 1118 -43.02 -31.21 12.19
CA ARG A 1118 -44.00 -32.30 11.91
C ARG A 1118 -43.93 -32.99 10.52
N ALA A 1119 -43.28 -34.15 10.46
CA ALA A 1119 -43.61 -35.19 9.47
C ALA A 1119 -43.90 -36.54 10.17
N LYS A 1120 -45.16 -36.96 10.10
CA LYS A 1120 -45.65 -38.28 10.53
C LYS A 1120 -44.93 -39.38 9.73
N LYS A 1121 -44.37 -40.37 10.43
CA LYS A 1121 -43.85 -41.63 9.87
C LYS A 1121 -44.95 -42.33 9.04
N LYS A 1122 -44.74 -42.44 7.72
CA LYS A 1122 -45.31 -43.50 6.89
C LYS A 1122 -44.15 -44.26 6.22
N LYS A 1123 -44.13 -45.58 6.43
CA LYS A 1123 -43.24 -46.55 5.79
C LYS A 1123 -43.74 -46.83 4.37
N THR A 1124 -42.84 -46.73 3.39
CA THR A 1124 -42.71 -47.46 2.10
C THR A 1124 -41.61 -46.70 1.35
N GLY A 1125 -40.51 -47.24 0.84
CA GLY A 1125 -40.31 -48.46 0.07
C GLY A 1125 -39.81 -48.04 -1.33
N GLN A 1126 -38.60 -48.52 -1.71
CA GLN A 1126 -37.93 -48.46 -3.01
C GLN A 1126 -37.04 -47.26 -3.41
N ARG A 1127 -35.79 -47.63 -3.74
CA ARG A 1127 -34.77 -46.89 -4.49
C ARG A 1127 -35.11 -46.94 -5.99
N SER A 1128 -34.98 -45.81 -6.68
CA SER A 1128 -34.53 -45.77 -8.08
C SER A 1128 -33.85 -44.43 -8.38
N SER A 1129 -32.75 -44.52 -9.11
CA SER A 1129 -31.91 -43.46 -9.67
C SER A 1129 -32.67 -42.49 -10.57
N MET A 1130 -32.34 -41.20 -10.52
CA MET A 1130 -32.44 -40.30 -11.68
C MET A 1130 -31.52 -39.07 -11.52
N SER A 1131 -30.77 -38.80 -12.58
CA SER A 1131 -29.93 -37.64 -12.84
C SER A 1131 -30.77 -36.36 -12.96
N PHE A 1132 -30.25 -35.24 -12.45
CA PHE A 1132 -30.87 -33.91 -12.60
C PHE A 1132 -29.89 -32.96 -13.30
N PHE A 1133 -29.87 -33.01 -14.63
CA PHE A 1133 -29.50 -31.89 -15.49
C PHE A 1133 -30.80 -31.48 -16.18
N ASP A 1134 -31.33 -30.32 -15.80
CA ASP A 1134 -32.18 -29.43 -16.62
C ASP A 1134 -32.78 -28.39 -15.69
N PHE A 1135 -32.40 -27.13 -15.87
CA PHE A 1135 -33.30 -26.01 -15.64
C PHE A 1135 -32.93 -24.85 -16.57
N GLU A 1136 -33.78 -24.71 -17.59
CA GLU A 1136 -33.86 -23.58 -18.50
C GLU A 1136 -34.26 -22.28 -17.78
N ALA A 1137 -33.82 -21.18 -18.39
CA ALA A 1137 -34.26 -19.83 -18.13
C ALA A 1137 -35.78 -19.67 -18.38
N SER A 1138 -36.56 -19.45 -17.32
CA SER A 1138 -37.80 -18.65 -17.37
C SER A 1138 -38.41 -18.48 -15.99
N SER A 1139 -38.13 -17.37 -15.30
CA SER A 1139 -39.04 -16.80 -14.28
C SER A 1139 -38.56 -15.46 -13.73
N LEU A 1140 -38.19 -14.51 -14.60
CA LEU A 1140 -37.80 -13.14 -14.20
C LEU A 1140 -38.81 -12.07 -14.66
N GLU A 1141 -40.07 -12.47 -14.91
CA GLU A 1141 -41.13 -11.57 -15.42
C GLU A 1141 -42.43 -11.58 -14.58
N LYS A 1142 -42.41 -12.00 -13.30
CA LYS A 1142 -43.66 -12.08 -12.52
C LYS A 1142 -43.58 -11.62 -11.06
N ASN A 1143 -42.86 -10.53 -10.78
CA ASN A 1143 -42.92 -9.84 -9.48
C ASN A 1143 -42.96 -8.30 -9.58
N LEU A 1144 -43.41 -7.76 -10.71
CA LEU A 1144 -43.80 -6.35 -10.83
C LEU A 1144 -45.31 -6.27 -10.98
N GLU A 1145 -46.04 -6.49 -9.88
CA GLU A 1145 -47.42 -6.02 -9.68
C GLU A 1145 -47.92 -6.53 -8.32
N ASN A 1146 -48.22 -5.59 -7.42
CA ASN A 1146 -48.89 -5.70 -6.10
C ASN A 1146 -48.00 -5.67 -4.83
N GLY A 1147 -47.85 -4.46 -4.27
CA GLY A 1147 -47.43 -4.17 -2.89
C GLY A 1147 -47.52 -2.65 -2.61
N PRO A 1148 -47.96 -2.20 -1.43
CA PRO A 1148 -48.74 -0.95 -1.24
C PRO A 1148 -47.92 0.35 -1.14
N GLN A 1149 -48.59 1.47 -1.42
CA GLN A 1149 -48.16 2.84 -1.13
C GLN A 1149 -47.94 3.05 0.37
N GLU A 1150 -46.68 3.16 0.79
CA GLU A 1150 -46.27 3.93 1.96
C GLU A 1150 -45.01 4.74 1.58
N SER A 1151 -45.03 6.03 1.93
CA SER A 1151 -43.95 6.98 1.69
C SER A 1151 -42.81 6.72 2.67
N GLU A 1152 -41.72 6.14 2.19
CA GLU A 1152 -40.44 6.13 2.91
C GLU A 1152 -39.46 7.10 2.22
N ASP A 1153 -39.01 8.09 3.00
CA ASP A 1153 -37.93 9.00 2.66
C ASP A 1153 -36.64 8.20 2.42
N LEU A 1154 -36.26 8.03 1.15
CA LEU A 1154 -34.94 7.52 0.79
C LEU A 1154 -33.89 8.60 1.07
N ALA A 1155 -33.05 8.35 2.09
CA ALA A 1155 -31.82 9.09 2.31
C ALA A 1155 -30.90 8.95 1.10
N VAL A 1156 -30.72 10.05 0.37
CA VAL A 1156 -29.69 10.20 -0.66
C VAL A 1156 -28.34 10.24 0.03
N TYR A 1157 -27.50 9.22 -0.18
CA TYR A 1157 -26.10 9.27 0.19
C TYR A 1157 -25.35 10.23 -0.75
N THR A 1158 -25.27 11.49 -0.35
CA THR A 1158 -24.33 12.48 -0.89
C THR A 1158 -22.93 12.16 -0.40
N TRP A 1159 -22.10 11.58 -1.25
CA TRP A 1159 -20.66 11.63 -1.05
C TRP A 1159 -20.15 13.01 -1.48
N GLY A 1160 -19.70 13.80 -0.50
CA GLY A 1160 -18.70 14.85 -0.73
C GLY A 1160 -19.20 16.29 -0.77
N GLU A 1161 -19.77 16.78 0.32
CA GLU A 1161 -19.57 18.19 0.73
C GLU A 1161 -19.30 18.21 2.24
N GLU A 1162 -18.28 18.98 2.62
CA GLU A 1162 -17.87 19.35 4.00
C GLU A 1162 -16.91 18.43 4.79
N SER A 1163 -15.65 18.39 4.36
CA SER A 1163 -14.54 18.89 5.20
C SER A 1163 -13.31 19.15 4.31
N TYR A 1164 -13.38 20.20 3.51
CA TYR A 1164 -12.20 20.80 2.90
C TYR A 1164 -11.49 21.55 4.04
N ASP A 1165 -10.44 20.92 4.58
CA ASP A 1165 -9.56 21.54 5.55
C ASP A 1165 -8.82 22.68 4.85
N GLY A 1166 -9.00 23.90 5.36
CA GLY A 1166 -8.44 25.13 4.82
C GLY A 1166 -6.92 25.20 4.87
N LEU A 1167 -6.26 24.40 4.02
CA LEU A 1167 -4.82 24.38 3.76
C LEU A 1167 -4.48 24.65 2.28
N GLY A 1168 -5.47 24.98 1.44
CA GLY A 1168 -5.27 25.41 0.05
C GLY A 1168 -4.96 26.90 -0.15
N ASP A 1169 -5.21 27.75 0.84
CA ASP A 1169 -5.09 29.22 0.69
C ASP A 1169 -3.70 29.79 1.04
N ALA A 1170 -2.67 28.95 1.16
CA ALA A 1170 -1.30 29.38 1.46
C ALA A 1170 -0.24 28.88 0.46
N LEU A 1171 -0.64 28.54 -0.77
CA LEU A 1171 0.28 28.40 -1.89
C LEU A 1171 -0.16 29.35 -3.02
N GLN A 1172 0.21 30.62 -2.86
CA GLN A 1172 0.39 31.51 -4.00
C GLN A 1172 1.56 30.96 -4.85
N GLU A 1173 1.28 30.02 -5.75
CA GLU A 1173 2.11 29.78 -6.93
C GLU A 1173 1.76 30.82 -8.01
N GLY A 1174 1.87 32.09 -7.64
CA GLY A 1174 2.02 33.18 -8.59
C GLY A 1174 3.49 33.33 -8.90
N GLY A 1175 4.05 32.44 -9.74
CA GLY A 1175 5.47 32.51 -10.06
C GLY A 1175 6.04 31.46 -11.01
N ASP A 1176 5.23 30.70 -11.75
CA ASP A 1176 5.76 29.73 -12.71
C ASP A 1176 5.85 30.35 -14.12
N GLU A 1177 7.07 30.73 -14.53
CA GLU A 1177 7.40 31.28 -15.86
C GLU A 1177 7.43 30.20 -16.96
N LEU A 1178 6.55 29.19 -16.92
CA LEU A 1178 6.53 28.10 -17.91
C LEU A 1178 5.35 28.14 -18.91
N ASN A 1179 4.50 29.17 -18.87
CA ASN A 1179 3.38 29.34 -19.81
C ASN A 1179 3.66 30.30 -21.00
N ASN A 1180 4.92 30.70 -21.23
CA ASN A 1180 5.26 31.68 -22.29
C ASN A 1180 6.07 31.15 -23.48
N GLU A 1181 6.39 29.86 -23.57
CA GLU A 1181 7.22 29.34 -24.68
C GLU A 1181 6.46 28.61 -25.80
N THR A 1182 5.15 28.84 -25.95
CA THR A 1182 4.42 28.34 -27.13
C THR A 1182 4.43 29.33 -28.31
N PHE A 1183 4.84 30.60 -28.12
CA PHE A 1183 4.92 31.58 -29.22
C PHE A 1183 6.09 32.58 -29.03
N GLY A 1184 7.11 32.41 -29.89
CA GLY A 1184 8.42 33.10 -29.96
C GLY A 1184 8.60 34.51 -29.39
N GLY A 1185 9.69 34.67 -28.63
CA GLY A 1185 10.34 35.95 -28.31
C GLY A 1185 11.86 35.80 -28.30
N SER A 1186 12.57 36.64 -29.05
CA SER A 1186 14.03 36.63 -29.23
C SER A 1186 14.76 37.38 -28.10
N GLY A 1187 15.60 36.70 -27.32
CA GLY A 1187 16.49 37.30 -26.32
C GLY A 1187 17.59 36.34 -25.86
N ALA A 1188 18.76 36.88 -25.46
CA ALA A 1188 19.99 36.11 -25.23
C ALA A 1188 19.99 35.30 -23.92
N ILE A 1189 20.47 34.06 -24.02
CA ILE A 1189 20.50 33.04 -22.96
C ILE A 1189 21.60 33.34 -21.93
N GLY A 1190 21.21 33.44 -20.66
CA GLY A 1190 22.10 33.49 -19.49
C GLY A 1190 22.44 32.08 -18.99
N LYS A 1191 23.67 31.92 -18.49
CA LYS A 1191 24.17 30.69 -17.86
C LYS A 1191 23.89 30.75 -16.36
N ASP A 1192 23.03 29.88 -15.85
CA ASP A 1192 22.99 29.52 -14.42
C ASP A 1192 22.42 28.10 -14.31
N PHE A 1193 23.19 27.19 -13.71
CA PHE A 1193 22.81 25.92 -13.04
C PHE A 1193 24.04 25.00 -12.98
N ASP A 1194 24.90 25.29 -11.99
CA ASP A 1194 25.98 24.43 -11.51
C ASP A 1194 25.55 23.87 -10.15
N PHE A 1195 25.37 22.55 -10.05
CA PHE A 1195 25.09 21.84 -8.79
C PHE A 1195 26.28 20.98 -8.37
N THR A 1196 27.48 21.55 -8.35
CA THR A 1196 28.61 20.98 -7.62
C THR A 1196 28.82 21.69 -6.28
N SER A 1197 28.18 21.19 -5.22
CA SER A 1197 28.71 21.11 -3.84
C SER A 1197 27.57 21.05 -2.82
N GLN A 1198 27.52 19.98 -2.02
CA GLN A 1198 27.42 20.07 -0.56
C GLN A 1198 27.59 18.69 0.08
N THR A 1199 28.78 18.52 0.61
CA THR A 1199 29.25 17.46 1.51
C THR A 1199 28.61 17.60 2.90
N VAL A 1200 28.10 16.50 3.46
CA VAL A 1200 27.72 16.42 4.89
C VAL A 1200 28.85 15.75 5.68
N LEU A 1201 29.27 16.39 6.77
CA LEU A 1201 30.31 15.98 7.73
C LEU A 1201 29.68 15.26 8.94
N ASP A 1202 30.40 14.29 9.51
CA ASP A 1202 30.07 13.65 10.80
C ASP A 1202 30.73 14.37 11.99
N SER A 1203 30.04 14.28 13.13
CA SER A 1203 30.15 14.89 14.47
C SER A 1203 31.50 14.79 15.22
N THR A 1204 32.59 14.31 14.60
CA THR A 1204 33.93 14.30 15.25
C THR A 1204 35.09 14.76 14.36
N GLY A 1205 34.82 15.26 13.15
CA GLY A 1205 35.78 16.11 12.42
C GLY A 1205 37.19 15.54 12.18
N THR A 1206 37.35 14.23 11.98
CA THR A 1206 38.65 13.63 11.58
C THR A 1206 38.51 12.56 10.48
N ARG A 1207 39.37 12.67 9.45
CA ARG A 1207 39.51 11.73 8.32
C ARG A 1207 40.25 10.46 8.78
N TYR A 1208 39.72 9.28 8.43
CA TYR A 1208 40.46 8.02 8.59
C TYR A 1208 40.79 7.37 7.25
N ASP A 1209 42.09 7.18 7.03
CA ASP A 1209 42.73 6.51 5.90
C ASP A 1209 42.74 4.99 6.14
N ARG A 1210 42.33 4.17 5.17
CA ARG A 1210 42.35 2.70 5.27
C ARG A 1210 43.23 2.09 4.20
N ARG A 1211 44.54 2.04 4.49
CA ARG A 1211 45.46 1.00 4.01
C ARG A 1211 46.14 0.35 5.22
N ALA A 1212 45.69 -0.84 5.62
CA ALA A 1212 46.49 -1.81 6.36
C ALA A 1212 45.77 -3.15 6.45
N THR A 1213 46.26 -4.14 5.72
CA THR A 1213 46.03 -5.58 5.94
C THR A 1213 46.73 -6.05 7.21
N PRO A 1214 46.08 -6.83 8.08
CA PRO A 1214 46.77 -7.67 9.05
C PRO A 1214 46.82 -9.13 8.59
N GLN A 1215 48.04 -9.67 8.55
CA GLN A 1215 48.33 -11.10 8.40
C GLN A 1215 47.82 -11.90 9.61
N VAL A 1216 47.27 -13.10 9.35
CA VAL A 1216 46.93 -14.09 10.38
C VAL A 1216 47.89 -15.28 10.24
N PRO A 1217 48.47 -15.83 11.33
CA PRO A 1217 49.41 -16.94 11.27
C PRO A 1217 48.70 -18.30 11.11
N LEU A 1218 49.32 -19.15 10.29
CA LEU A 1218 49.03 -20.58 10.13
C LEU A 1218 49.19 -21.34 11.47
N ARG A 1219 48.21 -22.18 11.80
CA ARG A 1219 48.39 -23.28 12.77
C ARG A 1219 47.93 -24.60 12.16
N GLU A 1220 48.77 -25.59 12.40
CA GLU A 1220 48.80 -26.93 11.82
C GLU A 1220 47.64 -27.82 12.30
N ARG A 1221 47.27 -28.77 11.43
CA ARG A 1221 46.32 -29.85 11.68
C ARG A 1221 46.96 -30.99 12.47
N THR A 1222 46.19 -31.62 13.35
CA THR A 1222 46.37 -33.01 13.77
C THR A 1222 45.06 -33.79 13.59
N PRO A 1223 45.09 -35.11 13.33
CA PRO A 1223 43.94 -35.84 12.79
C PRO A 1223 43.26 -36.80 13.79
N ALA A 1224 41.98 -37.04 13.49
CA ALA A 1224 41.17 -38.25 13.72
C ALA A 1224 40.78 -38.65 15.15
N GLN A 1225 39.46 -38.85 15.34
CA GLN A 1225 38.92 -40.11 15.86
C GLN A 1225 37.43 -40.28 15.48
N GLU A 1226 37.15 -41.41 14.83
CA GLU A 1226 35.84 -41.97 14.48
C GLU A 1226 35.12 -42.56 15.71
N LEU A 1227 33.80 -42.82 15.54
CA LEU A 1227 32.91 -43.82 16.18
C LEU A 1227 31.61 -43.14 16.63
N ALA A 1228 30.40 -43.68 16.47
CA ALA A 1228 29.87 -44.82 15.74
C ALA A 1228 28.36 -44.58 15.61
N VAL A 1229 27.78 -45.24 14.63
CA VAL A 1229 26.36 -45.27 14.28
C VAL A 1229 25.58 -46.07 15.32
N ASP A 1230 24.38 -45.62 15.68
CA ASP A 1230 23.26 -46.55 15.91
C ASP A 1230 21.92 -45.92 15.52
N GLY A 1231 21.15 -46.71 14.78
CA GLY A 1231 19.89 -46.36 14.13
C GLY A 1231 18.64 -46.71 14.96
N PRO A 1232 17.45 -46.79 14.33
CA PRO A 1232 16.27 -46.08 14.80
C PRO A 1232 15.19 -47.00 15.37
N ALA A 1233 14.23 -46.43 16.11
CA ALA A 1233 13.01 -47.13 16.52
C ALA A 1233 11.75 -46.30 16.20
N ASN A 1234 10.82 -46.99 15.55
CA ASN A 1234 9.57 -46.55 14.96
C ASN A 1234 8.41 -46.38 15.96
N SER A 1235 7.50 -45.45 15.61
CA SER A 1235 6.03 -45.50 15.75
C SER A 1235 5.40 -45.20 17.14
N PRO A 1236 4.06 -44.97 17.22
CA PRO A 1236 3.16 -44.21 16.34
C PRO A 1236 2.29 -43.19 17.13
N PHE A 1237 1.79 -42.16 16.44
CA PHE A 1237 0.76 -41.26 16.94
C PHE A 1237 -0.64 -41.91 16.87
N PRO A 1238 -1.49 -41.71 17.90
CA PRO A 1238 -2.93 -41.73 17.73
C PRO A 1238 -3.52 -40.31 17.86
N ASN A 1239 -4.29 -39.97 16.84
CA ASN A 1239 -5.28 -38.89 16.79
C ASN A 1239 -6.28 -39.01 17.97
N PRO A 1240 -6.73 -37.90 18.58
CA PRO A 1240 -8.12 -37.87 19.03
C PRO A 1240 -8.84 -36.57 18.65
N GLY A 1241 -10.05 -36.76 18.15
CA GLY A 1241 -10.96 -35.71 17.75
C GLY A 1241 -11.63 -35.01 18.93
N ARG A 1242 -12.10 -33.80 18.62
CA ARG A 1242 -12.86 -32.86 19.45
C ARG A 1242 -14.16 -33.44 20.00
N HIS A 1243 -14.48 -33.06 21.24
CA HIS A 1243 -15.83 -32.67 21.66
C HIS A 1243 -15.72 -31.62 22.78
N LEU A 1244 -16.17 -30.39 22.48
CA LEU A 1244 -16.34 -29.28 23.43
C LEU A 1244 -17.82 -28.93 23.50
N SER A 1245 -18.38 -28.85 24.72
CA SER A 1245 -19.39 -27.85 25.08
C SER A 1245 -19.57 -27.73 26.60
N SER A 1246 -19.48 -26.49 27.10
CA SER A 1246 -19.92 -25.97 28.41
C SER A 1246 -19.22 -26.40 29.72
N ALA A 1247 -18.15 -27.20 29.68
CA ALA A 1247 -17.42 -27.60 30.90
C ALA A 1247 -16.09 -26.85 31.15
N CYS A 1248 -15.67 -25.95 30.25
CA CYS A 1248 -14.27 -25.48 30.18
C CYS A 1248 -13.77 -24.56 31.30
N PHE A 1249 -14.62 -24.01 32.17
CA PHE A 1249 -14.15 -23.18 33.29
C PHE A 1249 -13.77 -23.99 34.56
N ARG A 1250 -14.10 -25.30 34.64
CA ARG A 1250 -13.85 -26.10 35.85
C ARG A 1250 -12.57 -26.94 35.82
N THR A 1251 -11.90 -27.08 34.68
CA THR A 1251 -10.84 -28.10 34.53
C THR A 1251 -9.53 -27.68 35.19
N PHE A 1252 -9.09 -26.41 35.04
CA PHE A 1252 -7.96 -25.84 35.79
C PHE A 1252 -8.23 -25.89 37.31
N ARG A 1253 -9.46 -25.52 37.70
CA ARG A 1253 -9.97 -25.51 39.08
C ARG A 1253 -9.93 -26.88 39.76
N SER A 1254 -10.02 -27.98 38.98
CA SER A 1254 -10.01 -29.35 39.52
C SER A 1254 -8.62 -29.99 39.58
N ALA A 1255 -7.65 -29.46 38.85
CA ALA A 1255 -6.30 -30.05 38.79
C ALA A 1255 -5.39 -29.52 39.89
N LEU A 1256 -5.47 -28.23 40.24
CA LEU A 1256 -4.84 -27.72 41.46
C LEU A 1256 -5.38 -28.43 42.71
N ALA A 1257 -6.66 -28.81 42.72
CA ALA A 1257 -7.30 -29.54 43.82
C ALA A 1257 -7.02 -31.07 43.85
N ARG A 1258 -6.20 -31.60 42.93
CA ARG A 1258 -5.90 -33.04 42.81
C ARG A 1258 -4.41 -33.38 42.84
N VAL A 1259 -3.55 -32.38 43.03
CA VAL A 1259 -2.13 -32.62 43.31
C VAL A 1259 -2.01 -32.80 44.82
N ASP A 1260 -1.96 -34.06 45.25
CA ASP A 1260 -1.72 -34.47 46.64
C ASP A 1260 -0.31 -33.99 47.03
N LEU A 1261 -0.21 -32.79 47.61
CA LEU A 1261 1.02 -32.23 48.19
C LEU A 1261 1.23 -32.88 49.56
N GLY A 1262 1.79 -34.09 49.53
CA GLY A 1262 2.22 -34.84 50.71
C GLY A 1262 3.45 -34.26 51.40
#